data_AF-A0A0Q6Z3T8-F1
#
_entry.id   AF-A0A0Q6Z3T8-F1
#
_cell.length_a   1.000
_cell.length_b   1.000
_cell.length_c   1.000
_cell.angle_alpha   90.00
_cell.angle_beta   90.00
_cell.angle_gamma   90.00
#
_symmetry.space_group_name_H-M   'P 1'
#
loop_
_entity.id
_entity.type
_entity.pdbx_description
1 polymer ?
#
loop_
_entity_poly.entity_id
_entity_poly.type
_entity_poly.pdbx_seq_one_letter_code
_entity_poly.pdbx_strand_id
1 'polypeptide(L)'
;MARHAAVRLRLVAASAVLAAGLSPLLPSTAVADVPQETVVPAALRDYGLSAALRSPSTGNGHDAAGAQGVFHTLEGRGGLLWTRYADGESVVVPAAPAGTALGTTGTDVLAYKSADRVDFWDATDGTSRSLRIPDGLGYDTSYDNLTIGYRNVAAEDGTSTRQMHLLTPGPDGTTADLAVTGGPAGLVLGPAAGADSGMLYFRASVAGETGLAAVDRATGEVRGWSGPLPVSYRRVSLGGGHVVVHALDKATVLVLPRDLSAAPVELRLEGVSDGANATYNLAVVGDWLVNGVNSTTAQPLAGGAPVTLLRTSQNGIAAGHDGTAVKIGNGTGEPGIQRLTPGADGGPPVVTLVKPLPKPALPIQGLSLEQGRLVGMDDRGSTRGDWVRTVAASGTPAFGERGNFTTGVVNPTCTDTDVACGQVNGTADGRIVWLSHDGTSDRISVHGPGDDGVWERTGLPPGGRVTDVSGRYLLFTAPTTQYVLRLDDDGAPVVTRSPGAAALSGDVLWTAGTTPGAVTAYNLTAKTTETLTTDAGCTPTELQALGRYLYWTCDGKAGVYDRTAKQSVSVPTGEAKLGDGYVVTHDKQAGKLTLTTVAGGTPASRVIGDLPDTGVSQRDVRWTVDESGANAAYVDGKEQVHLVPSGVPQQPLRLLAPAAKASSVKAHTFDAIPDTLTTLLLSKPTSGWDLAVRNRATGKVYGDRVDGTAARGELNVGWSGLDPKGTGDAYLPNGSYDWTVTVTPADGVGAPLTVTGTVKLVKGTAVRRDHVGDDGFGELLTLNSSGALTFQQSNGKGTFSGKVSASGWPTSVKAVPFGDLSGDRCNDVLVRLSSGALRLYKPGCGAALKPSTPYTSLGTSGWNQYDVLTAPGDVTKDGRPDLIARNTSTGAVYLYKGTSSGKLSARVKLYDNWKTYKKVVGAGDLNGDGIGDLLAQDKSNNLYRYYGKGNGTFSARVKVFTNWGGSYNVIVGVGDITGDGKADLVSRDSGGNVWRNNGDGKGSFGARVKIASGWQGYKGLF
;
A
#
# COMPACT_ATOMS: atom_id res chain seq x y z
N MET A 1 -31.04 8.02 -38.56
CA MET A 1 -31.85 6.97 -37.91
C MET A 1 -31.75 7.16 -36.40
N ALA A 2 -32.87 7.03 -35.70
CA ALA A 2 -33.11 7.14 -34.24
C ALA A 2 -32.76 8.48 -33.54
N ARG A 3 -33.81 9.26 -33.27
CA ARG A 3 -33.89 10.38 -32.32
C ARG A 3 -34.10 9.83 -30.89
N HIS A 4 -33.65 10.54 -29.85
CA HIS A 4 -34.52 11.20 -28.86
C HIS A 4 -33.71 11.94 -27.79
N ALA A 5 -34.04 13.22 -27.63
CA ALA A 5 -33.61 14.11 -26.56
C ALA A 5 -34.43 13.83 -25.28
N ALA A 6 -33.80 13.93 -24.11
CA ALA A 6 -34.49 13.95 -22.82
C ALA A 6 -34.03 15.15 -21.99
N VAL A 7 -34.97 16.08 -21.83
CA VAL A 7 -34.96 17.27 -20.98
C VAL A 7 -34.97 16.83 -19.51
N ARG A 8 -34.05 17.34 -18.68
CA ARG A 8 -34.14 17.18 -17.21
C ARG A 8 -34.91 18.36 -16.61
N LEU A 9 -36.11 18.04 -16.12
CA LEU A 9 -37.02 18.88 -15.37
C LEU A 9 -36.40 19.27 -14.02
N ARG A 10 -36.35 20.57 -13.72
CA ARG A 10 -36.10 21.10 -12.35
C ARG A 10 -37.44 21.15 -11.63
N LEU A 11 -37.63 20.34 -10.58
CA LEU A 11 -38.71 20.53 -9.62
C LEU A 11 -38.27 21.56 -8.57
N VAL A 12 -38.89 22.74 -8.61
CA VAL A 12 -38.98 23.66 -7.48
C VAL A 12 -40.33 23.38 -6.84
N ALA A 13 -40.34 22.79 -5.65
CA ALA A 13 -41.55 22.67 -4.84
C ALA A 13 -41.52 23.77 -3.77
N ALA A 14 -42.25 24.85 -4.05
CA ALA A 14 -42.75 25.76 -3.03
C ALA A 14 -44.12 25.24 -2.58
N SER A 15 -44.36 25.15 -1.28
CA SER A 15 -45.70 24.96 -0.73
C SER A 15 -45.81 25.70 0.59
N ALA A 16 -46.77 26.62 0.63
CA ALA A 16 -47.08 27.48 1.75
C ALA A 16 -48.47 27.11 2.31
N VAL A 17 -48.54 27.10 3.64
CA VAL A 17 -49.69 27.31 4.54
C VAL A 17 -50.78 26.23 4.62
N LEU A 18 -50.91 25.63 5.81
CA LEU A 18 -52.17 25.62 6.57
C LEU A 18 -51.88 25.63 8.07
N ALA A 19 -52.27 26.71 8.75
CA ALA A 19 -52.25 26.83 10.20
C ALA A 19 -53.57 26.31 10.78
N ALA A 20 -53.51 25.31 11.64
CA ALA A 20 -54.60 24.94 12.55
C ALA A 20 -53.96 24.50 13.87
N GLY A 21 -54.35 25.17 14.96
CA GLY A 21 -53.73 25.03 16.27
C GLY A 21 -53.93 23.67 16.90
N LEU A 22 -52.81 23.06 17.29
CA LEU A 22 -52.71 22.07 18.35
C LEU A 22 -51.47 22.46 19.16
N SER A 23 -51.64 22.65 20.47
CA SER A 23 -50.56 22.97 21.41
C SER A 23 -49.39 21.99 21.21
N PRO A 24 -48.13 22.46 21.12
CA PRO A 24 -47.00 21.55 21.06
C PRO A 24 -46.90 20.84 22.40
N LEU A 25 -47.21 19.54 22.39
CA LEU A 25 -46.61 18.60 23.33
C LEU A 25 -45.11 18.84 23.24
N LEU A 26 -44.51 19.23 24.37
CA LEU A 26 -43.06 19.34 24.52
C LEU A 26 -42.42 18.11 23.86
N PRO A 27 -41.44 18.28 22.96
CA PRO A 27 -40.70 17.12 22.48
C PRO A 27 -40.07 16.48 23.71
N SER A 28 -40.49 15.25 24.03
CA SER A 28 -39.68 14.37 24.84
C SER A 28 -38.30 14.41 24.21
N THR A 29 -37.28 14.78 24.98
CA THR A 29 -35.90 14.70 24.55
C THR A 29 -35.66 13.29 24.03
N ALA A 30 -35.66 13.14 22.70
CA ALA A 30 -35.21 11.91 22.07
C ALA A 30 -33.77 11.75 22.55
N VAL A 31 -33.52 10.68 23.29
CA VAL A 31 -32.17 10.23 23.60
C VAL A 31 -31.48 10.14 22.24
N ALA A 32 -30.41 10.92 22.04
CA ALA A 32 -29.64 10.84 20.81
C ALA A 32 -29.24 9.37 20.61
N ASP A 33 -29.63 8.78 19.48
CA ASP A 33 -29.28 7.40 19.17
C ASP A 33 -27.77 7.24 19.33
N VAL A 34 -27.36 6.24 20.12
CA VAL A 34 -25.94 5.87 20.24
C VAL A 34 -25.47 5.54 18.81
N PRO A 35 -24.45 6.23 18.28
CA PRO A 35 -24.05 5.99 16.91
C PRO A 35 -23.55 4.55 16.79
N GLN A 36 -24.10 3.83 15.81
CA GLN A 36 -23.94 2.38 15.68
C GLN A 36 -22.48 2.00 15.41
N GLU A 37 -21.96 1.03 16.17
CA GLU A 37 -20.65 0.44 15.90
C GLU A 37 -20.67 -0.50 14.69
N THR A 38 -19.50 -0.74 14.11
CA THR A 38 -19.33 -1.70 13.02
C THR A 38 -18.25 -2.71 13.37
N VAL A 39 -18.57 -4.00 13.26
CA VAL A 39 -17.64 -5.09 13.54
C VAL A 39 -17.00 -5.59 12.24
N VAL A 40 -15.68 -5.50 12.17
CA VAL A 40 -14.85 -6.12 11.13
C VAL A 40 -14.59 -7.57 11.53
N PRO A 41 -14.99 -8.57 10.72
CA PRO A 41 -14.72 -9.97 11.01
C PRO A 41 -13.23 -10.27 11.13
N ALA A 42 -12.88 -11.21 12.00
CA ALA A 42 -11.53 -11.71 12.14
C ALA A 42 -11.00 -12.29 10.83
N ALA A 43 -9.74 -12.00 10.51
CA ALA A 43 -9.06 -12.67 9.40
C ALA A 43 -8.79 -14.12 9.80
N LEU A 44 -9.08 -15.07 8.90
CA LEU A 44 -8.83 -16.48 9.15
C LEU A 44 -7.52 -16.90 8.49
N ARG A 45 -6.84 -17.92 9.07
CA ARG A 45 -5.67 -18.53 8.44
C ARG A 45 -6.00 -19.06 7.04
N ASP A 46 -5.00 -19.05 6.17
CA ASP A 46 -5.13 -19.60 4.81
C ASP A 46 -5.30 -21.13 4.84
N TYR A 47 -4.89 -21.79 5.93
CA TYR A 47 -4.99 -23.22 6.20
C TYR A 47 -5.82 -23.49 7.46
N GLY A 48 -6.49 -24.65 7.50
CA GLY A 48 -7.23 -25.13 8.68
C GLY A 48 -6.29 -25.59 9.79
N LEU A 49 -6.83 -25.86 10.98
CA LEU A 49 -6.08 -26.51 12.06
C LEU A 49 -5.38 -27.78 11.56
N SER A 50 -4.16 -28.01 12.03
CA SER A 50 -3.47 -29.28 11.81
C SER A 50 -4.00 -30.36 12.76
N ALA A 51 -4.09 -31.59 12.25
CA ALA A 51 -4.41 -32.77 13.04
C ALA A 51 -3.43 -33.88 12.62
N ALA A 52 -3.12 -34.81 13.50
CA ALA A 52 -2.28 -35.95 13.15
C ALA A 52 -2.94 -37.24 13.61
N LEU A 53 -3.12 -38.17 12.67
CA LEU A 53 -3.56 -39.52 12.99
C LEU A 53 -2.45 -40.25 13.72
N ARG A 54 -2.82 -41.05 14.72
CA ARG A 54 -1.84 -41.90 15.39
C ARG A 54 -1.62 -43.16 14.55
N SER A 55 -0.37 -43.44 14.17
CA SER A 55 0.00 -44.59 13.32
C SER A 55 1.17 -45.38 13.93
N PRO A 56 1.33 -46.68 13.63
CA PRO A 56 2.16 -47.64 14.36
C PRO A 56 3.66 -47.64 14.01
N SER A 57 4.11 -46.69 13.22
CA SER A 57 5.43 -46.68 12.60
C SER A 57 6.60 -46.26 13.51
N THR A 58 6.34 -45.99 14.80
CA THR A 58 7.36 -45.77 15.84
C THR A 58 7.73 -47.02 16.65
N GLY A 59 7.19 -48.20 16.30
CA GLY A 59 7.44 -49.48 17.00
C GLY A 59 6.18 -50.01 17.71
N ASN A 60 6.05 -51.35 17.75
CA ASN A 60 4.93 -52.18 18.23
C ASN A 60 3.61 -51.45 18.57
N GLY A 61 2.69 -51.42 17.62
CA GLY A 61 1.31 -50.96 17.77
C GLY A 61 0.53 -51.15 16.47
N HIS A 62 -0.75 -50.77 16.48
CA HIS A 62 -1.65 -50.86 15.32
C HIS A 62 -2.14 -49.47 14.88
N ASP A 63 -2.81 -49.38 13.73
CA ASP A 63 -3.43 -48.13 13.30
C ASP A 63 -4.50 -47.66 14.31
N ALA A 64 -4.79 -46.36 14.32
CA ALA A 64 -5.68 -45.78 15.31
C ALA A 64 -7.08 -45.47 14.76
N ALA A 65 -7.55 -46.24 13.79
CA ALA A 65 -8.90 -46.16 13.24
C ALA A 65 -9.69 -47.42 13.62
N GLY A 66 -10.86 -47.24 14.23
CA GLY A 66 -11.84 -48.29 14.49
C GLY A 66 -13.02 -48.25 13.52
N ALA A 67 -14.07 -48.99 13.86
CA ALA A 67 -15.30 -49.07 13.08
C ALA A 67 -16.20 -47.85 13.29
N GLN A 68 -16.14 -47.23 14.46
CA GLN A 68 -17.00 -46.10 14.84
C GLN A 68 -16.27 -44.76 14.89
N GLY A 69 -14.94 -44.73 15.02
CA GLY A 69 -14.18 -43.50 15.07
C GLY A 69 -12.66 -43.68 14.93
N VAL A 70 -11.95 -42.56 15.07
CA VAL A 70 -10.50 -42.49 14.85
C VAL A 70 -9.81 -41.69 15.93
N PHE A 71 -8.65 -42.16 16.38
CA PHE A 71 -7.80 -41.44 17.31
C PHE A 71 -6.81 -40.51 16.59
N HIS A 72 -6.76 -39.27 17.04
CA HIS A 72 -5.88 -38.25 16.48
C HIS A 72 -5.50 -37.19 17.51
N THR A 73 -4.46 -36.42 17.22
CA THR A 73 -4.20 -35.16 17.91
C THR A 73 -4.75 -34.00 17.10
N LEU A 74 -4.95 -32.85 17.74
CA LEU A 74 -5.41 -31.63 17.12
C LEU A 74 -4.54 -30.46 17.60
N GLU A 75 -4.16 -29.58 16.69
CA GLU A 75 -3.41 -28.38 16.98
C GLU A 75 -4.00 -27.58 18.14
N GLY A 76 -3.15 -27.07 19.02
CA GLY A 76 -3.55 -26.26 20.17
C GLY A 76 -4.22 -27.06 21.30
N ARG A 77 -4.39 -28.39 21.16
CA ARG A 77 -4.97 -29.24 22.19
C ARG A 77 -3.98 -30.30 22.67
N GLY A 78 -3.74 -30.33 23.97
CA GLY A 78 -2.95 -31.40 24.60
C GLY A 78 -3.73 -32.71 24.68
N GLY A 79 -3.04 -33.83 24.43
CA GLY A 79 -3.62 -35.18 24.56
C GLY A 79 -4.18 -35.77 23.26
N LEU A 80 -4.72 -36.98 23.36
CA LEU A 80 -5.32 -37.71 22.26
C LEU A 80 -6.84 -37.47 22.25
N LEU A 81 -7.42 -37.39 21.06
CA LEU A 81 -8.86 -37.31 20.83
C LEU A 81 -9.31 -38.55 20.08
N TRP A 82 -10.56 -38.97 20.32
CA TRP A 82 -11.27 -39.92 19.46
C TRP A 82 -12.43 -39.19 18.78
N THR A 83 -12.50 -39.24 17.45
CA THR A 83 -13.57 -38.61 16.67
C THR A 83 -14.48 -39.68 16.08
N ARG A 84 -15.77 -39.62 16.42
CA ARG A 84 -16.81 -40.52 15.93
C ARG A 84 -17.18 -40.19 14.49
N TYR A 85 -17.36 -41.21 13.66
CA TYR A 85 -17.69 -41.05 12.24
C TYR A 85 -19.13 -40.60 11.97
N ALA A 86 -20.07 -40.98 12.84
CA ALA A 86 -21.50 -40.74 12.61
C ALA A 86 -21.88 -39.25 12.65
N ASP A 87 -21.20 -38.46 13.47
CA ASP A 87 -21.52 -37.05 13.75
C ASP A 87 -20.29 -36.12 13.77
N GLY A 88 -19.07 -36.66 13.70
CA GLY A 88 -17.84 -35.89 13.77
C GLY A 88 -17.52 -35.33 15.17
N GLU A 89 -18.23 -35.78 16.21
CA GLU A 89 -17.96 -35.38 17.60
C GLU A 89 -16.64 -35.96 18.08
N SER A 90 -15.87 -35.16 18.83
CA SER A 90 -14.58 -35.57 19.38
C SER A 90 -14.64 -35.70 20.90
N VAL A 91 -14.29 -36.86 21.42
CA VAL A 91 -14.17 -37.16 22.85
C VAL A 91 -12.69 -37.07 23.27
N VAL A 92 -12.44 -36.52 24.46
CA VAL A 92 -11.08 -36.49 25.03
C VAL A 92 -10.73 -37.88 25.53
N VAL A 93 -9.61 -38.42 25.06
CA VAL A 93 -9.09 -39.69 25.57
C VAL A 93 -8.54 -39.47 26.99
N PRO A 94 -8.94 -40.28 27.98
CA PRO A 94 -8.41 -40.20 29.33
C PRO A 94 -6.88 -40.30 29.36
N ALA A 95 -6.27 -39.56 30.29
CA ALA A 95 -4.83 -39.69 30.53
C ALA A 95 -4.50 -41.13 30.93
N ALA A 96 -3.41 -41.67 30.37
CA ALA A 96 -2.92 -42.99 30.72
C ALA A 96 -2.62 -43.05 32.24
N PRO A 97 -3.06 -44.10 32.97
CA PRO A 97 -2.66 -44.28 34.35
C PRO A 97 -1.13 -44.27 34.50
N ALA A 98 -0.62 -43.70 35.60
CA ALA A 98 0.82 -43.61 35.84
C ALA A 98 1.47 -45.01 35.81
N GLY A 99 2.59 -45.14 35.09
CA GLY A 99 3.30 -46.41 34.93
C GLY A 99 2.73 -47.35 33.85
N THR A 100 1.76 -46.90 33.04
CA THR A 100 1.26 -47.65 31.89
C THR A 100 1.81 -47.12 30.56
N ALA A 101 1.99 -48.02 29.59
CA ALA A 101 2.30 -47.69 28.21
C ALA A 101 1.02 -47.75 27.35
N LEU A 102 0.68 -46.65 26.68
CA LEU A 102 -0.46 -46.58 25.76
C LEU A 102 -0.11 -47.23 24.40
N GLY A 103 -0.93 -48.17 23.96
CA GLY A 103 -0.90 -48.79 22.64
C GLY A 103 -2.24 -48.66 21.90
N THR A 104 -2.17 -48.40 20.61
CA THR A 104 -3.32 -48.43 19.69
C THR A 104 -3.57 -49.86 19.21
N THR A 105 -4.84 -50.26 19.13
CA THR A 105 -5.22 -51.67 18.91
C THR A 105 -5.77 -51.98 17.51
N GLY A 106 -5.83 -50.99 16.60
CA GLY A 106 -6.44 -51.18 15.27
C GLY A 106 -7.96 -51.06 15.29
N THR A 107 -8.53 -50.60 16.41
CA THR A 107 -9.97 -50.50 16.66
C THR A 107 -10.31 -49.22 17.43
N ASP A 108 -11.57 -49.07 17.87
CA ASP A 108 -12.03 -48.00 18.78
C ASP A 108 -11.54 -48.17 20.23
N VAL A 109 -10.72 -49.18 20.49
CA VAL A 109 -10.18 -49.53 21.82
C VAL A 109 -8.71 -49.13 21.93
N LEU A 110 -8.31 -48.56 23.06
CA LEU A 110 -6.92 -48.34 23.43
C LEU A 110 -6.50 -49.33 24.51
N ALA A 111 -5.24 -49.80 24.44
CA ALA A 111 -4.66 -50.68 25.45
C ALA A 111 -3.64 -49.92 26.30
N TYR A 112 -3.83 -49.88 27.61
CA TYR A 112 -2.88 -49.34 28.58
C TYR A 112 -2.20 -50.50 29.31
N LYS A 113 -0.93 -50.74 28.99
CA LYS A 113 -0.16 -51.89 29.48
C LYS A 113 0.68 -51.51 30.69
N SER A 114 0.49 -52.19 31.82
CA SER A 114 1.37 -52.13 33.00
C SER A 114 2.34 -53.34 33.01
N ALA A 115 3.01 -53.63 34.13
CA ALA A 115 3.91 -54.78 34.22
C ALA A 115 3.19 -56.13 33.99
N ASP A 116 2.05 -56.34 34.65
CA ASP A 116 1.30 -57.61 34.68
C ASP A 116 -0.18 -57.49 34.26
N ARG A 117 -0.63 -56.32 33.80
CA ARG A 117 -2.04 -56.04 33.44
C ARG A 117 -2.13 -55.25 32.13
N VAL A 118 -3.21 -55.46 31.39
CA VAL A 118 -3.59 -54.64 30.25
C VAL A 118 -5.01 -54.13 30.46
N ASP A 119 -5.18 -52.82 30.37
CA ASP A 119 -6.45 -52.11 30.49
C ASP A 119 -6.91 -51.64 29.11
N PHE A 120 -7.99 -52.24 28.61
CA PHE A 120 -8.65 -51.86 27.37
C PHE A 120 -9.69 -50.81 27.65
N TRP A 121 -9.53 -49.61 27.10
CA TRP A 121 -10.53 -48.55 27.17
C TRP A 121 -11.20 -48.38 25.82
N ASP A 122 -12.52 -48.52 25.80
CA ASP A 122 -13.35 -48.40 24.60
C ASP A 122 -13.86 -46.95 24.49
N ALA A 123 -13.53 -46.29 23.38
CA ALA A 123 -13.93 -44.90 23.16
C ALA A 123 -15.42 -44.75 22.80
N THR A 124 -16.10 -45.83 22.40
CA THR A 124 -17.50 -45.81 21.97
C THR A 124 -18.47 -45.68 23.14
N ASP A 125 -18.16 -46.31 24.27
CA ASP A 125 -18.97 -46.29 25.50
C ASP A 125 -18.22 -45.77 26.74
N GLY A 126 -16.91 -45.51 26.62
CA GLY A 126 -16.06 -45.00 27.69
C GLY A 126 -15.70 -46.04 28.76
N THR A 127 -16.07 -47.31 28.58
CA THR A 127 -15.83 -48.37 29.57
C THR A 127 -14.42 -48.91 29.49
N SER A 128 -13.95 -49.53 30.59
CA SER A 128 -12.68 -50.23 30.62
C SER A 128 -12.86 -51.70 30.98
N ARG A 129 -12.12 -52.56 30.27
CA ARG A 129 -12.02 -53.99 30.55
C ARG A 129 -10.57 -54.34 30.75
N SER A 130 -10.28 -55.18 31.72
CA SER A 130 -8.90 -55.49 32.10
C SER A 130 -8.65 -56.98 32.04
N LEU A 131 -7.43 -57.35 31.67
CA LEU A 131 -6.92 -58.69 31.89
C LEU A 131 -5.60 -58.63 32.64
N ARG A 132 -5.32 -59.68 33.43
CA ARG A 132 -4.01 -59.92 34.00
C ARG A 132 -3.23 -60.85 33.09
N ILE A 133 -1.98 -60.52 32.79
CA ILE A 133 -1.08 -61.39 32.04
C ILE A 133 -0.70 -62.55 32.97
N PRO A 134 -1.02 -63.81 32.64
CA PRO A 134 -0.69 -64.94 33.50
C PRO A 134 0.81 -65.06 33.76
N ASP A 135 1.17 -65.53 34.96
CA ASP A 135 2.58 -65.70 35.36
C ASP A 135 3.33 -66.60 34.37
N GLY A 136 4.50 -66.15 33.92
CA GLY A 136 5.33 -66.86 32.94
C GLY A 136 5.04 -66.52 31.47
N LEU A 137 4.02 -65.72 31.16
CA LEU A 137 3.78 -65.16 29.84
C LEU A 137 4.39 -63.76 29.69
N GLY A 138 5.08 -63.51 28.58
CA GLY A 138 5.48 -62.19 28.12
C GLY A 138 4.40 -61.53 27.25
N TYR A 139 4.43 -60.20 27.17
CA TYR A 139 3.53 -59.40 26.32
C TYR A 139 4.13 -59.22 24.90
N ASP A 140 3.35 -59.50 23.85
CA ASP A 140 3.72 -59.18 22.46
C ASP A 140 3.05 -57.89 21.97
N THR A 141 1.71 -57.92 21.80
CA THR A 141 0.89 -56.77 21.38
C THR A 141 -0.57 -56.98 21.79
N SER A 142 -1.44 -55.99 21.54
CA SER A 142 -2.89 -56.13 21.74
C SER A 142 -3.69 -55.60 20.53
N TYR A 143 -4.73 -56.34 20.15
CA TYR A 143 -5.67 -55.97 19.10
C TYR A 143 -7.08 -56.01 19.68
N ASP A 144 -7.88 -54.95 19.48
CA ASP A 144 -9.20 -54.85 20.11
C ASP A 144 -9.08 -55.11 21.64
N ASN A 145 -9.86 -56.05 22.17
CA ASN A 145 -9.82 -56.53 23.55
C ASN A 145 -8.96 -57.80 23.75
N LEU A 146 -8.09 -58.14 22.80
CA LEU A 146 -7.24 -59.32 22.84
C LEU A 146 -5.78 -58.92 23.07
N THR A 147 -5.12 -59.51 24.05
CA THR A 147 -3.66 -59.44 24.21
C THR A 147 -3.02 -60.72 23.69
N ILE A 148 -1.98 -60.58 22.87
CA ILE A 148 -1.13 -61.69 22.44
C ILE A 148 0.02 -61.80 23.45
N GLY A 149 0.03 -62.91 24.18
CA GLY A 149 1.12 -63.28 25.06
C GLY A 149 2.01 -64.36 24.45
N TYR A 150 3.19 -64.58 25.02
CA TYR A 150 4.04 -65.70 24.64
C TYR A 150 4.77 -66.30 25.83
N ARG A 151 5.04 -67.60 25.79
CA ARG A 151 6.02 -68.26 26.66
C ARG A 151 7.15 -68.84 25.82
N ASN A 152 8.35 -68.78 26.36
CA ASN A 152 9.50 -69.44 25.75
C ASN A 152 9.46 -70.93 26.14
N VAL A 153 9.41 -71.81 25.14
CA VAL A 153 9.48 -73.26 25.31
C VAL A 153 10.83 -73.72 24.79
N ALA A 154 11.58 -74.45 25.60
CA ALA A 154 12.86 -75.04 25.18
C ALA A 154 12.62 -76.42 24.56
N ALA A 155 13.15 -76.65 23.37
CA ALA A 155 13.22 -77.97 22.75
C ALA A 155 14.41 -78.76 23.31
N GLU A 156 14.39 -80.10 23.14
CA GLU A 156 15.44 -81.01 23.61
C GLU A 156 16.83 -80.73 22.99
N ASP A 157 16.87 -80.05 21.84
CA ASP A 157 18.09 -79.62 21.14
C ASP A 157 18.69 -78.29 21.65
N GLY A 158 18.09 -77.70 22.69
CA GLY A 158 18.52 -76.43 23.28
C GLY A 158 18.01 -75.17 22.58
N THR A 159 17.21 -75.29 21.51
CA THR A 159 16.55 -74.15 20.88
C THR A 159 15.34 -73.70 21.69
N SER A 160 15.09 -72.38 21.75
CA SER A 160 13.91 -71.82 22.43
C SER A 160 12.96 -71.19 21.42
N THR A 161 11.73 -71.68 21.37
CA THR A 161 10.66 -71.16 20.51
C THR A 161 9.60 -70.46 21.35
N ARG A 162 8.90 -69.50 20.75
CA ARG A 162 7.78 -68.83 21.40
C ARG A 162 6.50 -69.62 21.13
N GLN A 163 5.89 -70.15 22.18
CA GLN A 163 4.50 -70.59 22.11
C GLN A 163 3.61 -69.36 22.37
N MET A 164 2.76 -69.04 21.40
CA MET A 164 1.87 -67.87 21.45
C MET A 164 0.58 -68.20 22.18
N HIS A 165 0.03 -67.22 22.88
CA HIS A 165 -1.18 -67.32 23.69
C HIS A 165 -2.10 -66.13 23.39
N LEU A 166 -3.38 -66.41 23.23
CA LEU A 166 -4.43 -65.42 22.99
C LEU A 166 -5.17 -65.18 24.31
N LEU A 167 -4.97 -63.99 24.89
CA LEU A 167 -5.48 -63.61 26.20
C LEU A 167 -6.67 -62.67 26.05
N THR A 168 -7.84 -63.06 26.55
CA THR A 168 -9.06 -62.22 26.52
C THR A 168 -9.57 -61.94 27.94
N PRO A 169 -10.10 -60.73 28.19
CA PRO A 169 -10.66 -60.38 29.49
C PRO A 169 -12.00 -61.09 29.70
N GLY A 170 -12.12 -61.80 30.83
CA GLY A 170 -13.37 -62.40 31.30
C GLY A 170 -14.26 -61.40 32.02
N PRO A 171 -15.56 -61.71 32.19
CA PRO A 171 -16.54 -60.79 32.78
C PRO A 171 -16.27 -60.44 34.25
N ASP A 172 -15.56 -61.30 34.99
CA ASP A 172 -15.27 -61.15 36.42
C ASP A 172 -13.79 -60.74 36.70
N GLY A 173 -13.08 -60.21 35.69
CA GLY A 173 -11.66 -59.85 35.79
C GLY A 173 -10.68 -61.03 35.70
N THR A 174 -11.18 -62.22 35.36
CA THR A 174 -10.36 -63.39 34.99
C THR A 174 -9.78 -63.22 33.59
N THR A 175 -8.70 -63.94 33.26
CA THR A 175 -8.11 -63.95 31.91
C THR A 175 -8.37 -65.32 31.29
N ALA A 176 -9.05 -65.37 30.15
CA ALA A 176 -9.12 -66.57 29.33
C ALA A 176 -7.83 -66.66 28.50
N ASP A 177 -7.15 -67.80 28.61
CA ASP A 177 -5.88 -68.07 27.94
C ASP A 177 -6.04 -69.23 26.94
N LEU A 178 -5.81 -68.93 25.67
CA LEU A 178 -5.89 -69.89 24.57
C LEU A 178 -4.54 -70.00 23.87
N ALA A 179 -3.87 -71.14 24.03
CA ALA A 179 -2.62 -71.41 23.32
C ALA A 179 -2.86 -71.58 21.82
N VAL A 180 -2.00 -70.97 21.00
CA VAL A 180 -2.02 -71.15 19.55
C VAL A 180 -1.50 -72.55 19.18
N THR A 181 -2.26 -73.30 18.38
CA THR A 181 -1.98 -74.70 18.04
C THR A 181 -2.21 -74.99 16.55
N GLY A 182 -1.72 -76.15 16.07
CA GLY A 182 -1.85 -76.56 14.67
C GLY A 182 -0.75 -76.01 13.75
N GLY A 183 -0.93 -76.21 12.43
CA GLY A 183 0.01 -75.77 11.40
C GLY A 183 0.97 -76.87 10.91
N PRO A 184 1.81 -76.57 9.88
CA PRO A 184 2.79 -77.51 9.35
C PRO A 184 3.85 -77.88 10.40
N ALA A 185 4.40 -79.10 10.28
CA ALA A 185 5.45 -79.56 11.18
C ALA A 185 6.67 -78.62 11.14
N GLY A 186 7.15 -78.20 12.31
CA GLY A 186 8.28 -77.27 12.43
C GLY A 186 7.91 -75.78 12.28
N LEU A 187 6.63 -75.43 12.34
CA LEU A 187 6.17 -74.04 12.39
C LEU A 187 6.62 -73.36 13.69
N VAL A 188 7.29 -72.22 13.55
CA VAL A 188 7.67 -71.32 14.65
C VAL A 188 7.01 -69.97 14.42
N LEU A 189 6.16 -69.55 15.37
CA LEU A 189 5.52 -68.23 15.33
C LEU A 189 6.44 -67.18 15.96
N GLY A 190 6.63 -66.08 15.25
CA GLY A 190 7.24 -64.83 15.70
C GLY A 190 6.17 -63.78 16.04
N PRO A 191 6.54 -62.50 16.17
CA PRO A 191 5.60 -61.46 16.55
C PRO A 191 4.40 -61.33 15.61
N ALA A 192 3.25 -60.95 16.16
CA ALA A 192 2.07 -60.65 15.36
C ALA A 192 2.32 -59.46 14.42
N ALA A 193 1.91 -59.59 13.16
CA ALA A 193 2.13 -58.62 12.10
C ALA A 193 0.86 -57.83 11.73
N GLY A 194 -0.32 -58.41 11.95
CA GLY A 194 -1.63 -57.77 11.73
C GLY A 194 -2.77 -58.63 12.28
N ALA A 195 -3.94 -58.03 12.46
CA ALA A 195 -5.16 -58.74 12.86
C ALA A 195 -6.41 -58.10 12.25
N ASP A 196 -7.44 -58.91 12.04
CA ASP A 196 -8.80 -58.46 11.80
C ASP A 196 -9.77 -59.07 12.84
N SER A 197 -11.07 -58.95 12.62
CA SER A 197 -12.09 -59.45 13.54
C SER A 197 -12.09 -60.97 13.72
N GLY A 198 -11.54 -61.74 12.78
CA GLY A 198 -11.54 -63.21 12.79
C GLY A 198 -10.16 -63.88 12.71
N MET A 199 -9.15 -63.21 12.15
CA MET A 199 -7.83 -63.78 11.88
C MET A 199 -6.69 -62.93 12.46
N LEU A 200 -5.64 -63.61 12.91
CA LEU A 200 -4.36 -63.04 13.33
C LEU A 200 -3.27 -63.49 12.36
N TYR A 201 -2.43 -62.57 11.93
CA TYR A 201 -1.31 -62.86 11.02
C TYR A 201 -0.01 -62.74 11.78
N PHE A 202 0.72 -63.85 11.89
CA PHE A 202 2.00 -63.91 12.55
C PHE A 202 3.12 -63.99 11.53
N ARG A 203 4.22 -63.29 11.79
CA ARG A 203 5.49 -63.65 11.15
C ARG A 203 5.82 -65.05 11.60
N ALA A 204 6.15 -65.94 10.68
CA ALA A 204 6.44 -67.31 11.04
C ALA A 204 7.55 -67.90 10.19
N SER A 205 8.13 -69.01 10.65
CA SER A 205 9.06 -69.79 9.85
C SER A 205 8.74 -71.28 9.92
N VAL A 206 9.03 -71.99 8.84
CA VAL A 206 8.93 -73.44 8.74
C VAL A 206 10.25 -73.94 8.18
N ALA A 207 10.95 -74.82 8.90
CA ALA A 207 12.26 -75.36 8.50
C ALA A 207 13.30 -74.28 8.09
N GLY A 208 13.24 -73.08 8.68
CA GLY A 208 14.15 -71.96 8.41
C GLY A 208 13.69 -70.99 7.31
N GLU A 209 12.66 -71.32 6.54
CA GLU A 209 12.04 -70.42 5.57
C GLU A 209 11.05 -69.47 6.24
N THR A 210 11.12 -68.16 5.95
CA THR A 210 10.30 -67.12 6.60
C THR A 210 9.06 -66.79 5.77
N GLY A 211 7.89 -66.66 6.40
CA GLY A 211 6.61 -66.35 5.76
C GLY A 211 5.59 -65.80 6.76
N LEU A 212 4.29 -65.94 6.44
CA LEU A 212 3.17 -65.58 7.31
C LEU A 212 2.34 -66.81 7.67
N ALA A 213 1.90 -66.88 8.92
CA ALA A 213 0.90 -67.83 9.39
C ALA A 213 -0.39 -67.09 9.74
N ALA A 214 -1.52 -67.60 9.25
CA ALA A 214 -2.84 -67.11 9.57
C ALA A 214 -3.44 -67.98 10.69
N VAL A 215 -3.84 -67.36 11.79
CA VAL A 215 -4.36 -68.02 12.99
C VAL A 215 -5.77 -67.53 13.25
N ASP A 216 -6.70 -68.47 13.48
CA ASP A 216 -8.06 -68.18 13.87
C ASP A 216 -8.08 -67.55 15.26
N ARG A 217 -8.65 -66.34 15.37
CA ARG A 217 -8.66 -65.57 16.62
C ARG A 217 -9.50 -66.26 17.71
N ALA A 218 -10.55 -66.98 17.33
CA ALA A 218 -11.49 -67.58 18.27
C ALA A 218 -11.01 -68.96 18.76
N THR A 219 -10.37 -69.75 17.90
CA THR A 219 -9.94 -71.11 18.24
C THR A 219 -8.44 -71.24 18.54
N GLY A 220 -7.63 -70.24 18.18
CA GLY A 220 -6.18 -70.32 18.28
C GLY A 220 -5.56 -71.30 17.28
N GLU A 221 -6.33 -71.78 16.29
CA GLU A 221 -5.87 -72.77 15.32
C GLU A 221 -5.20 -72.08 14.12
N VAL A 222 -4.01 -72.56 13.72
CA VAL A 222 -3.36 -72.12 12.48
C VAL A 222 -4.17 -72.62 11.28
N ARG A 223 -4.72 -71.69 10.49
CA ARG A 223 -5.55 -71.95 9.31
C ARG A 223 -4.77 -71.95 7.99
N GLY A 224 -3.62 -71.27 7.94
CA GLY A 224 -2.89 -71.09 6.68
C GLY A 224 -1.42 -70.71 6.87
N TRP A 225 -0.62 -71.02 5.86
CA TRP A 225 0.81 -70.70 5.76
C TRP A 225 1.11 -70.22 4.34
N SER A 226 1.72 -69.05 4.21
CA SER A 226 1.96 -68.40 2.90
C SER A 226 3.05 -69.06 2.05
N GLY A 227 3.86 -69.96 2.62
CA GLY A 227 5.16 -70.29 2.03
C GLY A 227 6.22 -69.20 2.27
N PRO A 228 7.44 -69.38 1.74
CA PRO A 228 8.53 -68.44 1.88
C PRO A 228 8.21 -67.08 1.24
N LEU A 229 8.31 -66.01 2.03
CA LEU A 229 8.27 -64.62 1.58
C LEU A 229 9.68 -64.00 1.69
N PRO A 230 10.03 -63.00 0.86
CA PRO A 230 11.31 -62.32 0.97
C PRO A 230 11.45 -61.65 2.36
N VAL A 231 12.60 -61.86 3.01
CA VAL A 231 12.79 -61.53 4.42
C VAL A 231 12.62 -60.05 4.78
N SER A 232 12.61 -59.11 3.82
CA SER A 232 12.34 -57.68 4.07
C SER A 232 10.85 -57.34 4.16
N TYR A 233 9.96 -58.21 3.66
CA TYR A 233 8.51 -58.00 3.61
C TYR A 233 7.86 -58.51 4.88
N ARG A 234 7.88 -57.66 5.92
CA ARG A 234 7.49 -58.04 7.28
C ARG A 234 6.31 -57.25 7.85
N ARG A 235 5.79 -56.26 7.12
CA ARG A 235 4.65 -55.43 7.54
C ARG A 235 3.39 -55.89 6.82
N VAL A 236 2.25 -55.86 7.52
CA VAL A 236 0.97 -56.32 6.97
C VAL A 236 -0.04 -55.20 7.07
N SER A 237 -0.76 -54.96 5.97
CA SER A 237 -1.96 -54.13 5.89
C SER A 237 -3.12 -55.04 5.47
N LEU A 238 -4.30 -54.86 6.09
CA LEU A 238 -5.46 -55.74 5.90
C LEU A 238 -6.63 -54.94 5.34
N GLY A 239 -7.39 -55.51 4.41
CA GLY A 239 -8.59 -54.88 3.86
C GLY A 239 -9.20 -55.68 2.69
N GLY A 240 -10.51 -55.55 2.47
CA GLY A 240 -11.20 -56.10 1.29
C GLY A 240 -10.97 -57.59 1.01
N GLY A 241 -10.82 -58.44 2.03
CA GLY A 241 -10.52 -59.86 1.83
C GLY A 241 -9.06 -60.21 1.49
N HIS A 242 -8.16 -59.23 1.51
CA HIS A 242 -6.75 -59.38 1.14
C HIS A 242 -5.82 -59.15 2.34
N VAL A 243 -4.63 -59.75 2.25
CA VAL A 243 -3.48 -59.55 3.14
C VAL A 243 -2.36 -58.95 2.30
N VAL A 244 -1.99 -57.69 2.57
CA VAL A 244 -0.96 -56.98 1.82
C VAL A 244 0.30 -56.87 2.65
N VAL A 245 1.35 -57.58 2.21
CA VAL A 245 2.66 -57.64 2.87
C VAL A 245 3.61 -56.68 2.19
N HIS A 246 4.32 -55.87 2.97
CA HIS A 246 5.21 -54.84 2.46
C HIS A 246 6.47 -54.65 3.30
N ALA A 247 7.45 -53.95 2.73
CA ALA A 247 8.73 -53.59 3.34
C ALA A 247 8.83 -52.07 3.53
N LEU A 248 9.73 -51.62 4.42
CA LEU A 248 9.93 -50.18 4.72
C LEU A 248 10.65 -49.41 3.60
N ASP A 249 11.27 -50.11 2.66
CA ASP A 249 12.19 -49.56 1.66
C ASP A 249 11.88 -50.03 0.23
N LYS A 250 10.70 -50.61 0.01
CA LYS A 250 10.27 -51.13 -1.29
C LYS A 250 8.99 -50.46 -1.76
N ALA A 251 8.96 -50.12 -3.05
CA ALA A 251 7.75 -49.69 -3.73
C ALA A 251 6.86 -50.88 -4.13
N THR A 252 7.35 -52.11 -4.09
CA THR A 252 6.56 -53.32 -4.36
C THR A 252 5.91 -53.83 -3.08
N VAL A 253 4.70 -54.36 -3.19
CA VAL A 253 3.95 -55.06 -2.15
C VAL A 253 3.51 -56.44 -2.63
N LEU A 254 3.25 -57.36 -1.71
CA LEU A 254 2.79 -58.72 -1.97
C LEU A 254 1.34 -58.85 -1.50
N VAL A 255 0.44 -59.28 -2.38
CA VAL A 255 -1.00 -59.40 -2.10
C VAL A 255 -1.36 -60.89 -2.02
N LEU A 256 -1.94 -61.31 -0.89
CA LEU A 256 -2.37 -62.69 -0.63
C LEU A 256 -3.86 -62.75 -0.27
N PRO A 257 -4.55 -63.88 -0.52
CA PRO A 257 -5.87 -64.12 0.06
C PRO A 257 -5.77 -64.28 1.59
N ARG A 258 -6.87 -64.04 2.33
CA ARG A 258 -6.90 -64.07 3.80
C ARG A 258 -6.48 -65.39 4.43
N ASP A 259 -6.77 -66.51 3.78
CA ASP A 259 -6.41 -67.86 4.23
C ASP A 259 -4.98 -68.26 3.84
N LEU A 260 -4.27 -67.40 3.10
CA LEU A 260 -2.94 -67.64 2.56
C LEU A 260 -2.85 -68.87 1.63
N SER A 261 -3.98 -69.30 1.05
CA SER A 261 -4.08 -70.53 0.24
C SER A 261 -3.43 -70.44 -1.14
N ALA A 262 -3.13 -69.23 -1.62
CA ALA A 262 -2.54 -68.96 -2.93
C ALA A 262 -1.22 -68.20 -2.84
N ALA A 263 -0.38 -68.35 -3.87
CA ALA A 263 0.88 -67.62 -4.00
C ALA A 263 0.64 -66.10 -4.08
N PRO A 264 1.57 -65.28 -3.54
CA PRO A 264 1.42 -63.82 -3.54
C PRO A 264 1.47 -63.24 -4.96
N VAL A 265 0.63 -62.23 -5.20
CA VAL A 265 0.72 -61.37 -6.39
C VAL A 265 1.57 -60.15 -6.04
N GLU A 266 2.63 -59.89 -6.83
CA GLU A 266 3.45 -58.69 -6.66
C GLU A 266 2.79 -57.48 -7.35
N LEU A 267 2.64 -56.38 -6.62
CA LEU A 267 2.12 -55.14 -7.15
C LEU A 267 3.05 -53.96 -6.80
N ARG A 268 3.39 -53.15 -7.80
CA ARG A 268 4.19 -51.93 -7.59
C ARG A 268 3.27 -50.76 -7.25
N LEU A 269 3.53 -50.12 -6.12
CA LEU A 269 2.89 -48.88 -5.68
C LEU A 269 3.25 -47.73 -6.63
N GLU A 270 2.22 -47.10 -7.16
CA GLU A 270 2.40 -45.93 -8.01
C GLU A 270 2.86 -44.70 -7.20
N GLY A 271 3.74 -43.89 -7.78
CA GLY A 271 4.29 -42.69 -7.14
C GLY A 271 5.28 -42.95 -5.99
N VAL A 272 5.66 -44.20 -5.74
CA VAL A 272 6.61 -44.59 -4.70
C VAL A 272 7.88 -45.15 -5.33
N SER A 273 9.04 -44.69 -4.85
CA SER A 273 10.36 -45.22 -5.21
C SER A 273 10.87 -46.16 -4.13
N ASP A 274 11.73 -47.11 -4.50
CA ASP A 274 12.49 -47.88 -3.52
C ASP A 274 13.32 -46.94 -2.63
N GLY A 275 13.47 -47.27 -1.35
CA GLY A 275 14.05 -46.40 -0.31
C GLY A 275 13.05 -45.46 0.38
N ALA A 276 11.83 -45.28 -0.15
CA ALA A 276 10.78 -44.50 0.51
C ALA A 276 10.00 -45.35 1.53
N ASN A 277 9.69 -44.76 2.69
CA ASN A 277 8.91 -45.44 3.72
C ASN A 277 7.40 -45.39 3.43
N ALA A 278 6.94 -46.34 2.62
CA ALA A 278 5.54 -46.45 2.23
C ALA A 278 4.60 -46.84 3.39
N THR A 279 5.13 -47.43 4.48
CA THR A 279 4.33 -47.93 5.62
C THR A 279 3.51 -46.84 6.31
N TYR A 280 3.98 -45.59 6.31
CA TYR A 280 3.23 -44.47 6.93
C TYR A 280 1.97 -44.08 6.16
N ASN A 281 1.86 -44.47 4.89
CA ASN A 281 0.84 -43.93 3.99
C ASN A 281 0.08 -45.01 3.23
N LEU A 282 0.28 -46.30 3.53
CA LEU A 282 -0.36 -47.40 2.82
C LEU A 282 -1.51 -48.01 3.62
N ALA A 283 -2.71 -48.04 3.04
CA ALA A 283 -3.85 -48.82 3.54
C ALA A 283 -4.48 -49.63 2.40
N VAL A 284 -5.33 -50.60 2.77
CA VAL A 284 -6.13 -51.40 1.82
C VAL A 284 -7.59 -51.08 2.06
N VAL A 285 -8.29 -50.55 1.05
CA VAL A 285 -9.70 -50.17 1.15
C VAL A 285 -10.49 -50.89 0.07
N GLY A 286 -11.24 -51.91 0.46
CA GLY A 286 -11.83 -52.86 -0.50
C GLY A 286 -10.75 -53.50 -1.36
N ASP A 287 -10.95 -53.53 -2.68
CA ASP A 287 -10.01 -54.12 -3.64
C ASP A 287 -8.95 -53.13 -4.14
N TRP A 288 -8.59 -52.13 -3.32
CA TRP A 288 -7.71 -51.02 -3.71
C TRP A 288 -6.59 -50.77 -2.70
N LEU A 289 -5.38 -50.53 -3.20
CA LEU A 289 -4.27 -49.98 -2.42
C LEU A 289 -4.37 -48.46 -2.39
N VAL A 290 -4.48 -47.89 -1.20
CA VAL A 290 -4.55 -46.45 -0.99
C VAL A 290 -3.21 -45.95 -0.46
N ASN A 291 -2.58 -45.00 -1.18
CA ASN A 291 -1.27 -44.46 -0.81
C ASN A 291 -1.08 -42.97 -1.15
N GLY A 292 0.02 -42.37 -0.65
CA GLY A 292 0.51 -41.05 -1.06
C GLY A 292 0.75 -40.07 0.09
N VAL A 293 1.62 -39.07 -0.11
CA VAL A 293 2.02 -38.10 0.95
C VAL A 293 1.31 -36.77 0.77
N ASN A 294 1.55 -36.10 -0.38
CA ASN A 294 0.99 -34.77 -0.66
C ASN A 294 -0.37 -34.83 -1.37
N SER A 295 -0.68 -35.95 -2.00
CA SER A 295 -1.98 -36.32 -2.56
C SER A 295 -2.22 -37.79 -2.22
N THR A 296 -3.47 -38.26 -2.28
CA THR A 296 -3.80 -39.66 -2.03
C THR A 296 -4.44 -40.29 -3.24
N THR A 297 -3.90 -41.42 -3.68
CA THR A 297 -4.35 -42.21 -4.81
C THR A 297 -4.78 -43.60 -4.37
N ALA A 298 -5.70 -44.20 -5.12
CA ALA A 298 -6.11 -45.59 -5.00
C ALA A 298 -5.76 -46.35 -6.28
N GLN A 299 -4.99 -47.42 -6.14
CA GLN A 299 -4.61 -48.31 -7.23
C GLN A 299 -5.39 -49.63 -7.11
N PRO A 300 -6.07 -50.10 -8.17
CA PRO A 300 -6.84 -51.33 -8.09
C PRO A 300 -5.93 -52.56 -8.00
N LEU A 301 -6.25 -53.49 -7.09
CA LEU A 301 -5.48 -54.73 -6.89
C LEU A 301 -5.50 -55.64 -8.13
N ALA A 302 -6.60 -55.61 -8.90
CA ALA A 302 -6.74 -56.35 -10.16
C ALA A 302 -5.93 -55.74 -11.33
N GLY A 303 -5.25 -54.61 -11.11
CA GLY A 303 -4.55 -53.84 -12.15
C GLY A 303 -5.47 -52.83 -12.85
N GLY A 304 -4.87 -51.75 -13.36
CA GLY A 304 -5.59 -50.62 -13.97
C GLY A 304 -4.99 -49.27 -13.59
N ALA A 305 -5.57 -48.18 -14.10
CA ALA A 305 -5.13 -46.82 -13.77
C ALA A 305 -5.56 -46.44 -12.34
N PRO A 306 -4.71 -45.72 -11.59
CA PRO A 306 -5.06 -45.26 -10.25
C PRO A 306 -6.11 -44.14 -10.33
N VAL A 307 -6.82 -43.93 -9.22
CA VAL A 307 -7.76 -42.81 -9.05
C VAL A 307 -7.26 -41.90 -7.94
N THR A 308 -7.27 -40.59 -8.16
CA THR A 308 -6.98 -39.62 -7.10
C THR A 308 -8.18 -39.49 -6.16
N LEU A 309 -7.99 -39.81 -4.88
CA LEU A 309 -9.01 -39.69 -3.83
C LEU A 309 -8.94 -38.34 -3.13
N LEU A 310 -7.73 -37.88 -2.78
CA LEU A 310 -7.50 -36.58 -2.14
C LEU A 310 -6.50 -35.77 -2.95
N ARG A 311 -6.88 -34.53 -3.32
CA ARG A 311 -6.01 -33.63 -4.11
C ARG A 311 -4.82 -33.13 -3.29
N THR A 312 -5.07 -32.86 -2.02
CA THR A 312 -4.03 -32.59 -1.03
C THR A 312 -4.25 -33.48 0.19
N SER A 313 -3.18 -33.99 0.78
CA SER A 313 -3.26 -34.78 2.02
C SER A 313 -2.06 -34.52 2.91
N GLN A 314 -2.21 -34.83 4.20
CA GLN A 314 -1.10 -34.87 5.15
C GLN A 314 -0.46 -36.26 5.17
N ASN A 315 0.75 -36.33 5.73
CA ASN A 315 1.44 -37.58 5.96
C ASN A 315 0.69 -38.41 7.03
N GLY A 316 0.54 -39.70 6.79
CA GLY A 316 -0.20 -40.61 7.68
C GLY A 316 -1.52 -41.07 7.09
N ILE A 317 -1.78 -42.37 7.20
CA ILE A 317 -3.09 -43.00 7.00
C ILE A 317 -3.31 -43.98 8.16
N ALA A 318 -4.54 -44.09 8.64
CA ALA A 318 -4.90 -45.10 9.64
C ALA A 318 -5.88 -46.10 9.00
N ALA A 319 -5.49 -47.36 8.86
CA ALA A 319 -6.39 -48.40 8.37
C ALA A 319 -7.35 -48.85 9.47
N GLY A 320 -8.62 -49.00 9.11
CA GLY A 320 -9.64 -49.62 9.94
C GLY A 320 -9.71 -51.12 9.69
N HIS A 321 -10.00 -51.90 10.74
CA HIS A 321 -10.13 -53.36 10.63
C HIS A 321 -11.28 -53.81 9.70
N ASP A 322 -12.23 -52.93 9.40
CA ASP A 322 -13.40 -53.14 8.54
C ASP A 322 -13.08 -52.97 7.05
N GLY A 323 -11.80 -52.79 6.70
CA GLY A 323 -11.38 -52.51 5.33
C GLY A 323 -11.67 -51.08 4.90
N THR A 324 -11.77 -50.16 5.86
CA THR A 324 -11.79 -48.71 5.63
C THR A 324 -10.44 -48.09 5.96
N ALA A 325 -10.27 -46.82 5.67
CA ALA A 325 -9.13 -46.05 6.14
C ALA A 325 -9.55 -44.64 6.52
N VAL A 326 -8.73 -43.95 7.30
CA VAL A 326 -8.89 -42.53 7.61
C VAL A 326 -7.63 -41.79 7.22
N LYS A 327 -7.82 -40.61 6.64
CA LYS A 327 -6.74 -39.72 6.23
C LYS A 327 -7.10 -38.27 6.42
N ILE A 328 -6.10 -37.43 6.66
CA ILE A 328 -6.29 -35.98 6.76
C ILE A 328 -5.95 -35.36 5.42
N GLY A 329 -6.88 -34.58 4.86
CA GLY A 329 -6.68 -33.98 3.55
C GLY A 329 -7.94 -33.34 2.98
N ASN A 330 -7.82 -32.96 1.71
CA ASN A 330 -8.85 -32.32 0.93
C ASN A 330 -9.41 -33.27 -0.14
N GLY A 331 -10.65 -33.71 0.08
CA GLY A 331 -11.42 -34.52 -0.87
C GLY A 331 -12.12 -33.66 -1.93
N THR A 332 -13.37 -33.99 -2.24
CA THR A 332 -14.22 -33.23 -3.16
C THR A 332 -14.94 -32.04 -2.50
N GLY A 333 -14.78 -31.87 -1.18
CA GLY A 333 -15.41 -30.83 -0.35
C GLY A 333 -14.40 -30.05 0.51
N GLU A 334 -14.67 -29.93 1.82
CA GLU A 334 -13.82 -29.18 2.76
C GLU A 334 -12.61 -29.99 3.25
N PRO A 335 -11.47 -29.34 3.60
CA PRO A 335 -10.33 -30.01 4.22
C PRO A 335 -10.66 -30.50 5.64
N GLY A 336 -10.24 -31.71 5.97
CA GLY A 336 -10.53 -32.26 7.28
C GLY A 336 -10.09 -33.70 7.47
N ILE A 337 -10.67 -34.35 8.48
CA ILE A 337 -10.56 -35.80 8.69
C ILE A 337 -11.50 -36.48 7.70
N GLN A 338 -10.94 -37.28 6.80
CA GLN A 338 -11.65 -37.96 5.72
C GLN A 338 -11.66 -39.46 5.98
N ARG A 339 -12.83 -40.10 5.90
CA ARG A 339 -12.97 -41.55 5.91
C ARG A 339 -13.05 -42.07 4.47
N LEU A 340 -12.30 -43.12 4.20
CA LEU A 340 -12.22 -43.81 2.92
C LEU A 340 -12.89 -45.17 3.09
N THR A 341 -14.01 -45.39 2.42
CA THR A 341 -14.76 -46.66 2.48
C THR A 341 -14.70 -47.39 1.15
N PRO A 342 -14.82 -48.73 1.13
CA PRO A 342 -14.92 -49.48 -0.13
C PRO A 342 -16.04 -48.94 -1.02
N GLY A 343 -15.80 -48.88 -2.34
CA GLY A 343 -16.84 -48.57 -3.32
C GLY A 343 -17.81 -49.72 -3.51
N ALA A 344 -19.00 -49.42 -4.01
CA ALA A 344 -19.97 -50.45 -4.40
C ALA A 344 -19.37 -51.34 -5.51
N ASP A 345 -19.67 -52.64 -5.45
CA ASP A 345 -19.29 -53.64 -6.47
C ASP A 345 -17.78 -53.66 -6.82
N GLY A 346 -16.91 -53.40 -5.85
CA GLY A 346 -15.45 -53.35 -6.07
C GLY A 346 -14.94 -52.06 -6.73
N GLY A 347 -15.83 -51.06 -6.91
CA GLY A 347 -15.48 -49.73 -7.41
C GLY A 347 -14.49 -48.97 -6.52
N PRO A 348 -13.96 -47.82 -7.00
CA PRO A 348 -12.95 -47.05 -6.28
C PRO A 348 -13.45 -46.59 -4.90
N PRO A 349 -12.56 -46.42 -3.91
CA PRO A 349 -12.96 -45.99 -2.58
C PRO A 349 -13.73 -44.67 -2.58
N VAL A 350 -14.74 -44.59 -1.71
CA VAL A 350 -15.55 -43.38 -1.50
C VAL A 350 -14.96 -42.56 -0.36
N VAL A 351 -14.81 -41.26 -0.58
CA VAL A 351 -14.29 -40.31 0.41
C VAL A 351 -15.47 -39.59 1.07
N THR A 352 -15.56 -39.66 2.40
CA THR A 352 -16.57 -38.94 3.20
C THR A 352 -15.87 -38.07 4.24
N LEU A 353 -16.28 -36.80 4.34
CA LEU A 353 -15.80 -35.88 5.38
C LEU A 353 -16.39 -36.28 6.73
N VAL A 354 -15.54 -36.61 7.69
CA VAL A 354 -15.92 -36.90 9.08
C VAL A 354 -15.97 -35.62 9.90
N LYS A 355 -14.91 -34.81 9.81
CA LYS A 355 -14.79 -33.58 10.60
C LYS A 355 -14.05 -32.50 9.81
N PRO A 356 -14.68 -31.35 9.51
CA PRO A 356 -13.96 -30.22 8.94
C PRO A 356 -12.95 -29.68 9.95
N LEU A 357 -11.79 -29.25 9.48
CA LEU A 357 -10.79 -28.59 10.32
C LEU A 357 -10.94 -27.07 10.12
N PRO A 358 -11.49 -26.34 11.11
CA PRO A 358 -11.77 -24.92 10.96
C PRO A 358 -10.48 -24.13 10.78
N LYS A 359 -10.60 -23.00 10.09
CA LYS A 359 -9.51 -22.01 10.00
C LYS A 359 -9.59 -21.12 11.23
N PRO A 360 -8.61 -21.17 12.14
CA PRO A 360 -8.62 -20.26 13.29
C PRO A 360 -8.40 -18.82 12.82
N ALA A 361 -8.82 -17.87 13.66
CA ALA A 361 -8.49 -16.47 13.45
C ALA A 361 -6.98 -16.23 13.53
N LEU A 362 -6.49 -15.28 12.75
CA LEU A 362 -5.14 -14.74 12.85
C LEU A 362 -5.11 -13.74 14.02
N PRO A 363 -4.26 -13.94 15.04
CA PRO A 363 -4.12 -12.97 16.11
C PRO A 363 -3.62 -11.63 15.57
N ILE A 364 -4.21 -10.53 16.04
CA ILE A 364 -3.76 -9.17 15.71
C ILE A 364 -2.73 -8.72 16.76
N GLN A 365 -1.48 -8.53 16.33
CA GLN A 365 -0.37 -8.09 17.19
C GLN A 365 -0.12 -6.58 17.18
N GLY A 366 -0.81 -5.84 16.31
CA GLY A 366 -0.71 -4.39 16.20
C GLY A 366 -1.93 -3.81 15.49
N LEU A 367 -2.42 -2.67 15.98
CA LEU A 367 -3.60 -2.01 15.44
C LEU A 367 -3.38 -0.50 15.34
N SER A 368 -3.52 0.04 14.13
CA SER A 368 -3.49 1.48 13.86
C SER A 368 -4.74 1.90 13.11
N LEU A 369 -5.26 3.08 13.41
CA LEU A 369 -6.30 3.74 12.64
C LEU A 369 -5.88 5.20 12.44
N GLU A 370 -5.57 5.58 11.21
CA GLU A 370 -5.15 6.96 10.93
C GLU A 370 -5.63 7.38 9.55
N GLN A 371 -6.26 8.56 9.46
CA GLN A 371 -6.85 9.08 8.21
C GLN A 371 -7.88 8.12 7.62
N GLY A 372 -8.59 7.36 8.47
CA GLY A 372 -9.47 6.27 8.07
C GLY A 372 -8.78 5.10 7.38
N ARG A 373 -7.48 4.86 7.61
CA ARG A 373 -6.79 3.62 7.23
C ARG A 373 -6.69 2.73 8.46
N LEU A 374 -7.50 1.68 8.52
CA LEU A 374 -7.41 0.66 9.56
C LEU A 374 -6.33 -0.34 9.16
N VAL A 375 -5.19 -0.33 9.85
CA VAL A 375 -4.09 -1.26 9.63
C VAL A 375 -4.01 -2.24 10.80
N GLY A 376 -4.05 -3.54 10.50
CA GLY A 376 -3.83 -4.62 11.43
C GLY A 376 -2.61 -5.45 11.06
N MET A 377 -1.78 -5.80 12.05
CA MET A 377 -0.65 -6.71 11.89
C MET A 377 -1.04 -8.12 12.33
N ASP A 378 -1.26 -9.02 11.37
CA ASP A 378 -1.64 -10.41 11.63
C ASP A 378 -0.43 -11.27 11.97
N ASP A 379 -0.49 -12.02 13.07
CA ASP A 379 0.46 -13.07 13.42
C ASP A 379 0.27 -14.32 12.53
N ARG A 380 1.33 -14.71 11.82
CA ARG A 380 1.40 -15.93 10.98
C ARG A 380 2.33 -17.00 11.56
N GLY A 381 2.70 -16.90 12.84
CA GLY A 381 3.53 -17.83 13.60
C GLY A 381 4.97 -17.34 13.76
N SER A 382 5.72 -17.28 12.66
CA SER A 382 7.12 -16.79 12.66
C SER A 382 7.29 -15.39 12.08
N THR A 383 6.28 -14.92 11.34
CA THR A 383 6.24 -13.58 10.74
C THR A 383 4.87 -12.95 10.97
N ARG A 384 4.80 -11.63 10.82
CA ARG A 384 3.55 -10.88 10.79
C ARG A 384 3.34 -10.23 9.42
N GLY A 385 2.07 -10.12 9.01
CA GLY A 385 1.68 -9.46 7.76
C GLY A 385 0.84 -8.21 8.02
N ASP A 386 1.09 -7.14 7.27
CA ASP A 386 0.42 -5.86 7.45
C ASP A 386 -0.76 -5.74 6.48
N TRP A 387 -1.96 -5.50 7.00
CA TRP A 387 -3.20 -5.48 6.22
C TRP A 387 -3.99 -4.21 6.46
N VAL A 388 -4.58 -3.66 5.40
CA VAL A 388 -5.35 -2.42 5.47
C VAL A 388 -6.80 -2.62 5.06
N ARG A 389 -7.69 -1.85 5.70
CA ARG A 389 -9.03 -1.53 5.22
C ARG A 389 -9.23 -0.03 5.25
N THR A 390 -9.89 0.52 4.23
CA THR A 390 -10.26 1.93 4.23
C THR A 390 -11.60 2.10 4.96
N VAL A 391 -11.63 2.96 5.97
CA VAL A 391 -12.83 3.35 6.72
C VAL A 391 -13.41 4.64 6.16
N ALA A 392 -14.73 4.72 6.07
CA ALA A 392 -15.45 5.91 5.65
C ALA A 392 -15.09 7.11 6.56
N ALA A 393 -14.91 8.28 5.95
CA ALA A 393 -14.49 9.50 6.67
C ALA A 393 -15.61 10.12 7.53
N SER A 394 -16.87 9.71 7.34
CA SER A 394 -18.04 10.24 8.04
C SER A 394 -19.18 9.23 8.08
N GLY A 395 -20.18 9.51 8.94
CA GLY A 395 -21.32 8.63 9.16
C GLY A 395 -21.01 7.41 10.02
N THR A 396 -21.90 6.43 10.00
CA THR A 396 -21.64 5.10 10.60
C THR A 396 -20.40 4.50 9.94
N PRO A 397 -19.41 4.00 10.70
CA PRO A 397 -18.16 3.50 10.12
C PRO A 397 -18.44 2.36 9.14
N ALA A 398 -18.21 2.59 7.85
CA ALA A 398 -18.17 1.54 6.84
C ALA A 398 -16.70 1.23 6.50
N PHE A 399 -16.37 -0.04 6.28
CA PHE A 399 -15.01 -0.46 5.92
C PHE A 399 -14.98 -1.10 4.54
N GLY A 400 -13.90 -0.84 3.80
CA GLY A 400 -13.65 -1.39 2.48
C GLY A 400 -13.04 -2.79 2.51
N GLU A 401 -12.73 -3.29 1.31
CA GLU A 401 -12.03 -4.56 1.12
C GLU A 401 -10.69 -4.62 1.85
N ARG A 402 -10.29 -5.84 2.19
CA ARG A 402 -9.02 -6.12 2.85
C ARG A 402 -7.91 -6.19 1.81
N GLY A 403 -6.85 -5.40 1.97
CA GLY A 403 -5.69 -5.41 1.09
C GLY A 403 -4.38 -5.58 1.85
N ASN A 404 -3.35 -6.09 1.18
CA ASN A 404 -1.98 -5.99 1.67
C ASN A 404 -1.61 -4.52 1.84
N PHE A 405 -0.97 -4.17 2.96
CA PHE A 405 -0.53 -2.80 3.21
C PHE A 405 0.94 -2.59 2.89
N THR A 406 1.80 -3.54 3.22
CA THR A 406 3.22 -3.52 2.86
C THR A 406 3.55 -4.71 1.96
N THR A 407 4.52 -4.54 1.06
CA THR A 407 4.99 -5.61 0.16
C THR A 407 6.50 -5.73 0.24
N GLY A 408 7.04 -6.94 0.22
CA GLY A 408 8.49 -7.18 0.22
C GLY A 408 9.17 -6.98 1.59
N VAL A 409 8.41 -6.74 2.66
CA VAL A 409 8.92 -6.59 4.02
C VAL A 409 8.59 -7.85 4.84
N VAL A 410 9.60 -8.46 5.47
CA VAL A 410 9.42 -9.61 6.36
C VAL A 410 9.54 -9.12 7.79
N ASN A 411 8.40 -9.01 8.48
CA ASN A 411 8.34 -8.61 9.87
C ASN A 411 8.30 -9.85 10.77
N PRO A 412 9.20 -10.02 11.75
CA PRO A 412 9.12 -11.12 12.72
C PRO A 412 7.89 -10.95 13.64
N THR A 413 7.44 -12.01 14.29
CA THR A 413 6.37 -11.90 15.30
C THR A 413 6.88 -11.25 16.59
N CYS A 414 6.00 -10.54 17.29
CA CYS A 414 6.28 -9.96 18.60
C CYS A 414 5.86 -10.94 19.70
N THR A 415 6.51 -10.90 20.86
CA THR A 415 5.98 -11.59 22.04
C THR A 415 4.84 -10.76 22.65
N ASP A 416 3.90 -11.41 23.35
CA ASP A 416 2.73 -10.72 23.94
C ASP A 416 3.09 -9.62 24.94
N THR A 417 4.28 -9.68 25.54
CA THR A 417 4.80 -8.67 26.48
C THR A 417 5.61 -7.57 25.80
N ASP A 418 6.03 -7.77 24.54
CA ASP A 418 6.81 -6.82 23.77
C ASP A 418 5.91 -5.81 23.07
N VAL A 419 5.38 -4.89 23.88
CA VAL A 419 4.52 -3.82 23.39
C VAL A 419 5.26 -2.93 22.39
N ALA A 420 6.58 -2.75 22.49
CA ALA A 420 7.30 -1.83 21.60
C ALA A 420 7.31 -2.35 20.16
N CYS A 421 7.52 -3.66 20.01
CA CYS A 421 7.39 -4.36 18.74
C CYS A 421 5.95 -4.36 18.20
N GLY A 422 4.96 -4.61 19.06
CA GLY A 422 3.55 -4.70 18.67
C GLY A 422 2.90 -3.35 18.35
N GLN A 423 3.43 -2.26 18.90
CA GLN A 423 2.89 -0.92 18.68
C GLN A 423 3.10 -0.48 17.22
N VAL A 424 2.00 -0.13 16.55
CA VAL A 424 2.01 0.40 15.19
C VAL A 424 1.31 1.75 15.15
N ASN A 425 1.92 2.73 14.48
CA ASN A 425 1.37 4.08 14.37
C ASN A 425 1.25 4.47 12.90
N GLY A 426 0.09 4.98 12.49
CA GLY A 426 -0.08 5.54 11.16
C GLY A 426 0.63 6.87 11.00
N THR A 427 1.06 7.18 9.78
CA THR A 427 1.60 8.50 9.42
C THR A 427 0.60 9.28 8.56
N ALA A 428 0.70 10.61 8.62
CA ALA A 428 -0.12 11.46 7.76
C ALA A 428 0.22 11.29 6.26
N ASP A 429 1.39 10.78 5.87
CA ASP A 429 1.70 10.46 4.47
C ASP A 429 1.19 9.08 4.00
N GLY A 430 0.48 8.35 4.86
CA GLY A 430 -0.20 7.10 4.49
C GLY A 430 0.64 5.85 4.60
N ARG A 431 1.69 5.90 5.42
CA ARG A 431 2.53 4.78 5.84
C ARG A 431 2.20 4.39 7.29
N ILE A 432 2.90 3.38 7.80
CA ILE A 432 2.93 3.04 9.22
C ILE A 432 4.36 3.03 9.73
N VAL A 433 4.50 3.29 11.03
CA VAL A 433 5.74 3.22 11.79
C VAL A 433 5.65 2.05 12.76
N TRP A 434 6.68 1.21 12.80
CA TRP A 434 6.84 0.18 13.81
C TRP A 434 8.30 0.06 14.25
N LEU A 435 8.50 -0.63 15.36
CA LEU A 435 9.82 -0.85 15.93
C LEU A 435 10.20 -2.34 15.84
N SER A 436 11.49 -2.59 15.66
CA SER A 436 12.11 -3.92 15.76
C SER A 436 13.36 -3.85 16.62
N HIS A 437 13.70 -4.96 17.26
CA HIS A 437 14.88 -5.10 18.10
C HIS A 437 15.93 -5.95 17.39
N ASP A 438 17.17 -5.47 17.31
CA ASP A 438 18.31 -6.24 16.74
C ASP A 438 19.22 -6.87 17.81
N GLY A 439 18.77 -6.83 19.08
CA GLY A 439 19.46 -7.37 20.25
C GLY A 439 20.36 -6.38 20.97
N THR A 440 20.92 -5.38 20.26
CA THR A 440 21.79 -4.35 20.87
C THR A 440 21.29 -2.92 20.66
N SER A 441 20.38 -2.72 19.70
CA SER A 441 19.80 -1.45 19.36
C SER A 441 18.34 -1.62 18.93
N ASP A 442 17.61 -0.52 18.98
CA ASP A 442 16.28 -0.46 18.40
C ASP A 442 16.35 0.08 16.96
N ARG A 443 15.45 -0.40 16.13
CA ARG A 443 15.30 0.05 14.74
C ARG A 443 13.86 0.42 14.48
N ILE A 444 13.65 1.63 13.98
CA ILE A 444 12.35 2.10 13.51
C ILE A 444 12.27 1.88 12.01
N SER A 445 11.17 1.31 11.53
CA SER A 445 10.89 1.11 10.11
C SER A 445 9.59 1.83 9.74
N VAL A 446 9.57 2.42 8.55
CA VAL A 446 8.42 3.15 8.00
C VAL A 446 8.15 2.71 6.57
N HIS A 447 6.93 2.25 6.31
CA HIS A 447 6.54 1.71 5.00
C HIS A 447 5.02 1.84 4.78
N GLY A 448 4.59 1.83 3.52
CA GLY A 448 3.18 1.87 3.13
C GLY A 448 2.89 1.08 1.85
N PRO A 449 1.74 1.33 1.19
CA PRO A 449 1.27 0.51 0.06
C PRO A 449 1.89 0.88 -1.30
N GLY A 450 2.77 1.87 -1.37
CA GLY A 450 3.47 2.27 -2.59
C GLY A 450 4.72 1.43 -2.86
N ASP A 451 5.33 1.63 -4.03
CA ASP A 451 6.62 1.03 -4.42
C ASP A 451 7.83 1.74 -3.75
N ASP A 452 7.56 2.68 -2.85
CA ASP A 452 8.60 3.36 -2.08
C ASP A 452 9.34 2.36 -1.19
N GLY A 453 10.67 2.43 -1.17
CA GLY A 453 11.46 1.58 -0.29
C GLY A 453 11.16 1.81 1.20
N VAL A 454 11.43 0.81 2.03
CA VAL A 454 11.37 0.95 3.50
C VAL A 454 12.37 2.02 3.92
N TRP A 455 11.90 3.04 4.64
CA TRP A 455 12.81 3.92 5.37
C TRP A 455 13.08 3.32 6.75
N GLU A 456 14.35 3.25 7.13
CA GLU A 456 14.77 2.69 8.42
C GLU A 456 15.67 3.68 9.18
N ARG A 457 15.41 3.80 10.48
CA ARG A 457 16.31 4.46 11.43
C ARG A 457 16.96 3.41 12.31
N THR A 458 18.28 3.30 12.20
CA THR A 458 19.10 2.35 12.95
C THR A 458 19.96 3.05 14.02
N GLY A 459 20.56 2.27 14.92
CA GLY A 459 21.49 2.77 15.94
C GLY A 459 20.80 3.53 17.08
N LEU A 460 19.52 3.27 17.33
CA LEU A 460 18.80 3.88 18.44
C LEU A 460 19.09 3.11 19.74
N PRO A 461 19.14 3.79 20.90
CA PRO A 461 19.32 3.12 22.19
C PRO A 461 18.25 2.05 22.42
N PRO A 462 18.60 0.87 22.96
CA PRO A 462 17.65 -0.21 23.18
C PRO A 462 16.63 0.12 24.28
N GLY A 463 15.48 -0.54 24.21
CA GLY A 463 14.42 -0.43 25.22
C GLY A 463 13.55 0.82 25.08
N GLY A 464 13.55 1.43 23.89
CA GLY A 464 12.71 2.56 23.56
C GLY A 464 11.42 2.18 22.86
N ARG A 465 10.59 3.21 22.63
CA ARG A 465 9.26 3.12 22.03
C ARG A 465 8.98 4.32 21.15
N VAL A 466 8.20 4.13 20.09
CA VAL A 466 7.58 5.24 19.36
C VAL A 466 6.37 5.70 20.17
N THR A 467 6.52 6.84 20.85
CA THR A 467 5.50 7.35 21.78
C THR A 467 4.50 8.29 21.13
N ASP A 468 4.83 8.85 19.96
CA ASP A 468 3.93 9.73 19.20
C ASP A 468 4.37 9.85 17.73
N VAL A 469 3.43 10.05 16.83
CA VAL A 469 3.66 10.28 15.39
C VAL A 469 2.69 11.35 14.92
N SER A 470 3.20 12.46 14.39
CA SER A 470 2.33 13.51 13.84
C SER A 470 3.03 14.31 12.74
N GLY A 471 2.28 14.62 11.69
CA GLY A 471 2.83 15.32 10.53
C GLY A 471 4.00 14.55 9.90
N ARG A 472 5.18 15.16 9.87
CA ARG A 472 6.42 14.56 9.32
C ARG A 472 7.39 14.09 10.40
N TYR A 473 6.94 14.01 11.64
CA TYR A 473 7.79 13.74 12.79
C TYR A 473 7.28 12.55 13.59
N LEU A 474 8.22 11.86 14.21
CA LEU A 474 7.94 10.87 15.24
C LEU A 474 8.76 11.16 16.49
N LEU A 475 8.22 10.74 17.63
CA LEU A 475 8.84 10.84 18.93
C LEU A 475 9.27 9.46 19.38
N PHE A 476 10.58 9.24 19.49
CA PHE A 476 11.16 8.02 20.03
C PHE A 476 11.66 8.26 21.44
N THR A 477 11.17 7.49 22.41
CA THR A 477 11.52 7.63 23.83
C THR A 477 12.20 6.35 24.32
N ALA A 478 13.49 6.46 24.66
CA ALA A 478 14.28 5.43 25.31
C ALA A 478 14.44 5.75 26.82
N PRO A 479 14.95 4.82 27.66
CA PRO A 479 14.99 5.01 29.12
C PRO A 479 15.74 6.27 29.58
N THR A 480 16.75 6.72 28.84
CA THR A 480 17.60 7.86 29.22
C THR A 480 17.53 9.04 28.25
N THR A 481 16.98 8.85 27.05
CA THR A 481 16.99 9.87 25.99
C THR A 481 15.70 9.80 25.17
N GLN A 482 15.20 10.97 24.77
CA GLN A 482 14.06 11.13 23.88
C GLN A 482 14.48 11.94 22.64
N TYR A 483 14.03 11.50 21.47
CA TYR A 483 14.40 12.02 20.17
C TYR A 483 13.16 12.42 19.38
N VAL A 484 13.21 13.61 18.76
CA VAL A 484 12.28 13.98 17.68
C VAL A 484 12.98 13.73 16.36
N LEU A 485 12.47 12.76 15.62
CA LEU A 485 13.01 12.36 14.32
C LEU A 485 12.08 12.86 13.23
N ARG A 486 12.66 13.26 12.10
CA ARG A 486 11.92 13.59 10.89
C ARG A 486 11.89 12.37 9.99
N LEU A 487 10.72 12.04 9.46
CA LEU A 487 10.55 10.96 8.50
C LEU A 487 11.37 11.23 7.23
N ASP A 488 11.98 10.19 6.68
CA ASP A 488 12.83 10.22 5.47
C ASP A 488 14.07 11.12 5.59
N ASP A 489 14.53 11.39 6.82
CA ASP A 489 15.74 12.18 7.10
C ASP A 489 16.75 11.33 7.89
N ASP A 490 17.84 10.97 7.22
CA ASP A 490 18.94 10.21 7.80
C ASP A 490 19.90 11.10 8.63
N GLY A 491 19.65 12.41 8.67
CA GLY A 491 20.41 13.38 9.44
C GLY A 491 20.28 13.22 10.96
N ALA A 492 20.86 14.17 11.71
CA ALA A 492 20.75 14.19 13.16
C ALA A 492 19.28 14.39 13.61
N PRO A 493 18.88 13.86 14.78
CA PRO A 493 17.58 14.15 15.37
C PRO A 493 17.33 15.67 15.45
N VAL A 494 16.10 16.10 15.18
CA VAL A 494 15.73 17.52 15.20
C VAL A 494 15.81 18.08 16.61
N VAL A 495 15.46 17.25 17.60
CA VAL A 495 15.59 17.52 19.03
C VAL A 495 16.05 16.25 19.74
N THR A 496 17.02 16.39 20.64
CA THR A 496 17.46 15.34 21.57
C THR A 496 17.39 15.89 22.99
N ARG A 497 16.75 15.17 23.91
CA ARG A 497 16.49 15.63 25.29
C ARG A 497 16.37 14.47 26.27
N SER A 498 16.34 14.78 27.57
CA SER A 498 15.94 13.82 28.59
C SER A 498 14.45 13.43 28.44
N PRO A 499 14.07 12.17 28.72
CA PRO A 499 12.68 11.72 28.67
C PRO A 499 11.78 12.54 29.58
N GLY A 500 10.56 12.82 29.10
CA GLY A 500 9.53 13.49 29.85
C GLY A 500 8.25 13.62 29.01
N ALA A 501 7.17 14.10 29.63
CA ALA A 501 5.89 14.28 28.96
C ALA A 501 6.05 15.16 27.71
N ALA A 502 5.63 14.62 26.56
CA ALA A 502 5.76 15.27 25.28
C ALA A 502 4.76 14.72 24.28
N ALA A 503 4.35 15.56 23.33
CA ALA A 503 3.45 15.20 22.26
C ALA A 503 3.78 15.98 20.98
N LEU A 504 3.44 15.43 19.83
CA LEU A 504 3.53 16.04 18.52
C LEU A 504 2.12 16.43 18.05
N SER A 505 2.00 17.58 17.38
CA SER A 505 0.79 17.94 16.64
C SER A 505 1.21 18.71 15.39
N GLY A 506 1.42 17.99 14.30
CA GLY A 506 2.08 18.52 13.11
C GLY A 506 3.53 18.91 13.40
N ASP A 507 3.95 20.10 12.99
CA ASP A 507 5.31 20.63 13.22
C ASP A 507 5.57 21.14 14.65
N VAL A 508 4.71 20.84 15.63
CA VAL A 508 4.83 21.37 17.00
C VAL A 508 5.11 20.25 17.98
N LEU A 509 6.22 20.38 18.71
CA LEU A 509 6.53 19.58 19.89
C LEU A 509 5.99 20.28 21.14
N TRP A 510 5.02 19.66 21.80
CA TRP A 510 4.51 20.08 23.10
C TRP A 510 5.29 19.39 24.21
N THR A 511 5.67 20.11 25.25
CA THR A 511 6.44 19.59 26.38
C THR A 511 5.93 20.15 27.70
N ALA A 512 5.98 19.35 28.77
CA ALA A 512 5.68 19.86 30.11
C ALA A 512 6.72 20.92 30.51
N GLY A 513 6.22 22.03 31.07
CA GLY A 513 7.04 23.06 31.69
C GLY A 513 7.49 22.69 33.10
N THR A 514 8.25 23.59 33.73
CA THR A 514 8.76 23.39 35.10
C THR A 514 7.81 23.88 36.18
N THR A 515 6.78 24.64 35.84
CA THR A 515 5.75 25.12 36.76
C THR A 515 4.44 24.35 36.59
N PRO A 516 3.62 24.19 37.65
CA PRO A 516 2.35 23.48 37.57
C PRO A 516 1.45 23.99 36.44
N GLY A 517 0.94 23.07 35.62
CA GLY A 517 0.09 23.35 34.47
C GLY A 517 0.79 23.95 33.25
N ALA A 518 2.06 24.34 33.32
CA ALA A 518 2.76 24.92 32.17
C ALA A 518 3.05 23.87 31.09
N VAL A 519 2.76 24.22 29.83
CA VAL A 519 3.07 23.42 28.65
C VAL A 519 3.68 24.33 27.60
N THR A 520 4.78 23.91 26.98
CA THR A 520 5.53 24.67 25.98
C THR A 520 5.40 24.01 24.61
N ALA A 521 4.97 24.79 23.62
CA ALA A 521 4.99 24.45 22.20
C ALA A 521 6.28 24.94 21.56
N TYR A 522 7.04 24.04 20.96
CA TYR A 522 8.20 24.35 20.13
C TYR A 522 7.92 24.00 18.66
N ASN A 523 7.91 25.01 17.79
CA ASN A 523 7.73 24.80 16.36
C ASN A 523 9.04 24.28 15.74
N LEU A 524 9.01 23.03 15.27
CA LEU A 524 10.17 22.30 14.75
C LEU A 524 10.71 22.89 13.45
N THR A 525 9.86 23.57 12.67
CA THR A 525 10.22 24.19 11.39
C THR A 525 10.64 25.64 11.55
N ALA A 526 9.80 26.46 12.18
CA ALA A 526 10.03 27.89 12.39
C ALA A 526 11.00 28.20 13.54
N LYS A 527 11.31 27.21 14.39
CA LYS A 527 12.22 27.32 15.54
C LYS A 527 11.77 28.39 16.54
N THR A 528 10.46 28.51 16.74
CA THR A 528 9.82 29.45 17.67
C THR A 528 9.14 28.72 18.81
N THR A 529 8.98 29.40 19.95
CA THR A 529 8.41 28.81 21.18
C THR A 529 7.25 29.64 21.70
N GLU A 530 6.20 28.97 22.17
CA GLU A 530 5.08 29.56 22.91
C GLU A 530 4.84 28.72 24.17
N THR A 531 4.55 29.35 25.30
CA THR A 531 4.19 28.66 26.55
C THR A 531 2.78 29.07 26.95
N LEU A 532 1.97 28.10 27.35
CA LEU A 532 0.66 28.32 27.94
C LEU A 532 0.56 27.62 29.30
N THR A 533 -0.39 28.05 30.13
CA THR A 533 -0.68 27.43 31.42
C THR A 533 -2.07 26.82 31.36
N THR A 534 -2.13 25.50 31.52
CA THR A 534 -3.37 24.75 31.71
C THR A 534 -3.84 24.86 33.17
N ASP A 535 -5.09 24.53 33.40
CA ASP A 535 -5.74 24.40 34.72
C ASP A 535 -5.46 23.05 35.40
N ALA A 536 -4.44 22.29 34.94
CA ALA A 536 -4.06 21.01 35.53
C ALA A 536 -3.65 21.13 37.01
N GLY A 537 -3.05 22.27 37.39
CA GLY A 537 -2.58 22.52 38.76
C GLY A 537 -1.40 21.65 39.20
N CYS A 538 -0.85 20.80 38.32
CA CYS A 538 0.32 19.95 38.51
C CYS A 538 1.15 19.87 37.23
N THR A 539 2.39 19.39 37.33
CA THR A 539 3.27 19.20 36.16
C THR A 539 2.86 17.93 35.41
N PRO A 540 2.51 18.00 34.11
CA PRO A 540 2.08 16.83 33.36
C PRO A 540 3.12 15.71 33.32
N THR A 541 2.68 14.47 33.57
CA THR A 541 3.46 13.23 33.46
C THR A 541 3.26 12.52 32.13
N GLU A 542 2.13 12.76 31.47
CA GLU A 542 1.86 12.38 30.08
C GLU A 542 1.23 13.57 29.36
N LEU A 543 1.54 13.72 28.07
CA LEU A 543 0.93 14.69 27.19
C LEU A 543 0.54 14.01 25.88
N GLN A 544 -0.59 14.40 25.31
CA GLN A 544 -0.95 14.13 23.91
C GLN A 544 -1.53 15.42 23.33
N ALA A 545 -1.33 15.66 22.03
CA ALA A 545 -1.71 16.92 21.40
C ALA A 545 -2.38 16.68 20.07
N LEU A 546 -3.55 17.29 19.86
CA LEU A 546 -4.27 17.17 18.61
C LEU A 546 -4.96 18.49 18.26
N GLY A 547 -4.26 19.32 17.49
CA GLY A 547 -4.76 20.63 17.07
C GLY A 547 -5.05 21.53 18.28
N ARG A 548 -6.33 21.79 18.56
CA ARG A 548 -6.76 22.62 19.70
C ARG A 548 -6.73 21.90 21.05
N TYR A 549 -6.67 20.57 21.08
CA TYR A 549 -6.78 19.80 22.32
C TYR A 549 -5.40 19.37 22.83
N LEU A 550 -5.20 19.49 24.15
CA LEU A 550 -4.04 18.95 24.86
C LEU A 550 -4.53 18.04 25.98
N TYR A 551 -4.29 16.74 25.87
CA TYR A 551 -4.50 15.80 26.95
C TYR A 551 -3.32 15.85 27.91
N TRP A 552 -3.59 15.76 29.22
CA TRP A 552 -2.58 15.70 30.26
C TRP A 552 -3.00 14.74 31.36
N THR A 553 -2.01 14.13 32.00
CA THR A 553 -2.15 13.45 33.30
C THR A 553 -1.16 14.03 34.30
N CYS A 554 -1.54 14.09 35.57
CA CYS A 554 -0.62 14.31 36.69
C CYS A 554 -1.33 14.04 38.02
N ASP A 555 -0.59 13.65 39.06
CA ASP A 555 -1.07 13.47 40.44
C ASP A 555 -2.39 12.67 40.55
N GLY A 556 -2.54 11.60 39.76
CA GLY A 556 -3.76 10.78 39.74
C GLY A 556 -4.99 11.48 39.15
N LYS A 557 -4.79 12.50 38.31
CA LYS A 557 -5.81 13.25 37.57
C LYS A 557 -5.51 13.23 36.09
N ALA A 558 -6.55 13.36 35.28
CA ALA A 558 -6.44 13.50 33.84
C ALA A 558 -7.44 14.55 33.33
N GLY A 559 -7.06 15.23 32.24
CA GLY A 559 -7.91 16.23 31.62
C GLY A 559 -7.54 16.48 30.16
N VAL A 560 -8.48 17.05 29.42
CA VAL A 560 -8.24 17.59 28.07
C VAL A 560 -8.43 19.09 28.10
N TYR A 561 -7.34 19.82 27.96
CA TYR A 561 -7.34 21.27 27.83
C TYR A 561 -7.74 21.69 26.42
N ASP A 562 -8.84 22.40 26.29
CA ASP A 562 -9.26 23.03 25.04
C ASP A 562 -8.62 24.41 24.93
N ARG A 563 -7.67 24.58 24.00
CA ARG A 563 -6.92 25.83 23.81
C ARG A 563 -7.77 27.00 23.35
N THR A 564 -8.93 26.75 22.74
CA THR A 564 -9.85 27.81 22.32
C THR A 564 -10.73 28.26 23.49
N ALA A 565 -11.26 27.32 24.27
CA ALA A 565 -12.06 27.62 25.46
C ALA A 565 -11.20 28.04 26.67
N LYS A 566 -9.91 27.70 26.65
CA LYS A 566 -8.91 27.90 27.71
C LYS A 566 -9.26 27.21 29.03
N GLN A 567 -9.83 26.02 28.94
CA GLN A 567 -10.29 25.25 30.11
C GLN A 567 -10.08 23.75 29.86
N SER A 568 -9.79 22.98 30.91
CA SER A 568 -9.79 21.52 30.85
C SER A 568 -11.15 20.93 31.14
N VAL A 569 -11.43 19.86 30.42
CA VAL A 569 -12.50 18.92 30.72
C VAL A 569 -11.88 17.71 31.42
N SER A 570 -12.33 17.38 32.62
CA SER A 570 -11.86 16.19 33.34
C SER A 570 -12.27 14.91 32.62
N VAL A 571 -11.36 13.95 32.54
CA VAL A 571 -11.58 12.63 31.93
C VAL A 571 -11.07 11.52 32.86
N PRO A 572 -11.49 10.26 32.66
CA PRO A 572 -10.96 9.15 33.45
C PRO A 572 -9.43 9.05 33.35
N THR A 573 -8.80 8.63 34.45
CA THR A 573 -7.36 8.37 34.51
C THR A 573 -7.05 6.96 34.02
N GLY A 574 -5.85 6.75 33.48
CA GLY A 574 -5.38 5.43 33.06
C GLY A 574 -4.66 5.50 31.74
N GLU A 575 -4.54 4.35 31.07
CA GLU A 575 -4.00 4.29 29.72
C GLU A 575 -5.03 4.90 28.75
N ALA A 576 -4.69 6.03 28.14
CA ALA A 576 -5.64 6.85 27.38
C ALA A 576 -5.10 7.25 26.00
N LYS A 577 -5.96 7.43 25.00
CA LYS A 577 -5.57 8.01 23.72
C LYS A 577 -6.55 9.11 23.29
N LEU A 578 -6.00 10.25 22.90
CA LEU A 578 -6.73 11.45 22.50
C LEU A 578 -7.11 11.34 21.02
N GLY A 579 -8.40 11.34 20.73
CA GLY A 579 -8.95 11.59 19.40
C GLY A 579 -9.47 13.01 19.29
N ASP A 580 -9.97 13.39 18.12
CA ASP A 580 -10.44 14.76 17.91
C ASP A 580 -11.77 15.04 18.62
N GLY A 581 -11.66 15.66 19.81
CA GLY A 581 -12.81 16.02 20.66
C GLY A 581 -13.29 14.90 21.58
N TYR A 582 -12.51 13.82 21.73
CA TYR A 582 -12.80 12.71 22.64
C TYR A 582 -11.52 12.01 23.14
N VAL A 583 -11.63 11.24 24.21
CA VAL A 583 -10.54 10.39 24.73
C VAL A 583 -11.09 8.99 24.95
N VAL A 584 -10.33 7.98 24.56
CA VAL A 584 -10.58 6.59 24.95
C VAL A 584 -9.63 6.21 26.07
N THR A 585 -10.16 5.64 27.16
CA THR A 585 -9.40 5.21 28.34
C THR A 585 -9.63 3.74 28.62
N HIS A 586 -8.57 2.99 28.91
CA HIS A 586 -8.64 1.61 29.35
C HIS A 586 -8.69 1.53 30.88
N ASP A 587 -9.85 1.14 31.41
CA ASP A 587 -10.00 0.74 32.80
C ASP A 587 -9.50 -0.70 32.94
N LYS A 588 -8.23 -0.83 33.34
CA LYS A 588 -7.56 -2.13 33.53
C LYS A 588 -8.20 -2.97 34.63
N GLN A 589 -8.71 -2.33 35.68
CA GLN A 589 -9.31 -3.03 36.80
C GLN A 589 -10.66 -3.64 36.42
N ALA A 590 -11.48 -2.89 35.67
CA ALA A 590 -12.76 -3.38 35.17
C ALA A 590 -12.64 -4.22 33.89
N GLY A 591 -11.50 -4.14 33.19
CA GLY A 591 -11.30 -4.75 31.88
C GLY A 591 -12.18 -4.13 30.80
N LYS A 592 -12.35 -2.79 30.81
CA LYS A 592 -13.27 -2.06 29.92
C LYS A 592 -12.59 -0.90 29.19
N LEU A 593 -12.98 -0.66 27.95
CA LEU A 593 -12.68 0.57 27.22
C LEU A 593 -13.82 1.57 27.40
N THR A 594 -13.48 2.81 27.74
CA THR A 594 -14.45 3.90 27.92
C THR A 594 -14.11 5.05 26.98
N LEU A 595 -15.09 5.52 26.21
CA LEU A 595 -14.97 6.72 25.37
C LEU A 595 -15.62 7.90 26.09
N THR A 596 -14.86 8.98 26.28
CA THR A 596 -15.32 10.23 26.88
C THR A 596 -15.24 11.36 25.86
N THR A 597 -16.38 11.93 25.47
CA THR A 597 -16.43 13.10 24.59
C THR A 597 -16.16 14.36 25.38
N VAL A 598 -15.37 15.29 24.84
CA VAL A 598 -15.02 16.56 25.50
C VAL A 598 -15.42 17.79 24.68
N ALA A 599 -15.78 17.61 23.41
CA ALA A 599 -16.29 18.68 22.58
C ALA A 599 -17.60 19.24 23.14
N GLY A 600 -17.63 20.54 23.46
CA GLY A 600 -18.75 21.22 24.13
C GLY A 600 -18.50 21.54 25.60
N GLY A 601 -17.34 21.16 26.17
CA GLY A 601 -16.92 21.56 27.51
C GLY A 601 -17.53 20.75 28.65
N THR A 602 -18.46 19.83 28.36
CA THR A 602 -19.03 18.90 29.34
C THR A 602 -18.66 17.47 28.95
N PRO A 603 -18.03 16.68 29.84
CA PRO A 603 -17.65 15.31 29.52
C PRO A 603 -18.87 14.40 29.48
N ALA A 604 -18.92 13.50 28.49
CA ALA A 604 -19.90 12.41 28.45
C ALA A 604 -19.19 11.09 28.14
N SER A 605 -19.27 10.14 29.07
CA SER A 605 -18.57 8.85 29.00
C SER A 605 -19.53 7.70 28.71
N ARG A 606 -19.06 6.72 27.92
CA ARG A 606 -19.73 5.41 27.75
C ARG A 606 -18.70 4.30 27.60
N VAL A 607 -19.04 3.11 28.07
CA VAL A 607 -18.26 1.89 27.81
C VAL A 607 -18.46 1.51 26.34
N ILE A 608 -17.37 1.22 25.64
CA ILE A 608 -17.37 0.88 24.21
C ILE A 608 -16.94 -0.56 23.93
N GLY A 609 -16.36 -1.27 24.91
CA GLY A 609 -15.91 -2.63 24.68
C GLY A 609 -15.25 -3.27 25.89
N ASP A 610 -15.15 -4.60 25.83
CA ASP A 610 -14.43 -5.42 26.80
C ASP A 610 -12.97 -5.56 26.36
N LEU A 611 -12.05 -5.24 27.27
CA LEU A 611 -10.61 -5.38 27.05
C LEU A 611 -9.94 -5.79 28.38
N PRO A 612 -9.74 -7.09 28.64
CA PRO A 612 -9.06 -7.57 29.83
C PRO A 612 -7.63 -7.02 29.95
N ASP A 613 -7.15 -6.79 31.18
CA ASP A 613 -5.77 -6.40 31.40
C ASP A 613 -4.80 -7.58 31.20
N THR A 614 -3.76 -7.36 30.40
CA THR A 614 -2.69 -8.33 30.12
C THR A 614 -1.42 -8.05 30.92
N GLY A 615 -1.44 -7.04 31.80
CA GLY A 615 -0.28 -6.62 32.60
C GLY A 615 0.69 -5.70 31.86
N VAL A 616 0.47 -5.46 30.57
CA VAL A 616 1.23 -4.51 29.74
C VAL A 616 0.29 -3.51 29.06
N SER A 617 0.84 -2.47 28.43
CA SER A 617 0.06 -1.51 27.64
C SER A 617 -0.52 -2.19 26.39
N GLN A 618 -1.77 -1.87 26.05
CA GLN A 618 -2.47 -2.39 24.88
C GLN A 618 -2.83 -1.30 23.84
N ARG A 619 -2.52 -0.04 24.12
CA ARG A 619 -2.64 1.11 23.22
C ARG A 619 -1.79 0.93 21.98
N ASP A 620 -2.41 1.16 20.82
CA ASP A 620 -1.85 0.96 19.48
C ASP A 620 -1.36 -0.49 19.20
N VAL A 621 -1.87 -1.43 20.01
CA VAL A 621 -1.66 -2.88 19.88
C VAL A 621 -3.00 -3.58 19.69
N ARG A 622 -3.89 -3.44 20.68
CA ARG A 622 -5.24 -4.02 20.71
C ARG A 622 -6.34 -2.97 20.62
N TRP A 623 -6.03 -1.69 20.81
CA TRP A 623 -6.98 -0.60 20.62
C TRP A 623 -6.28 0.70 20.26
N THR A 624 -6.96 1.58 19.53
CA THR A 624 -6.42 2.85 19.03
C THR A 624 -7.55 3.84 18.73
N VAL A 625 -7.21 5.05 18.33
CA VAL A 625 -8.15 6.10 17.88
C VAL A 625 -7.67 6.67 16.55
N ASP A 626 -8.59 7.08 15.69
CA ASP A 626 -8.28 7.89 14.51
C ASP A 626 -8.04 9.33 14.98
N GLU A 627 -6.79 9.78 14.98
CA GLU A 627 -6.44 11.15 15.33
C GLU A 627 -6.88 12.14 14.24
N SER A 628 -7.03 11.64 13.02
CA SER A 628 -7.47 12.38 11.84
C SER A 628 -8.95 12.12 11.50
N GLY A 629 -9.69 11.41 12.36
CA GLY A 629 -11.06 10.98 12.09
C GLY A 629 -11.90 10.78 13.35
N ALA A 630 -13.14 10.33 13.15
CA ALA A 630 -14.14 10.34 14.20
C ALA A 630 -14.28 9.01 14.96
N ASN A 631 -13.36 8.05 14.80
CA ASN A 631 -13.58 6.67 15.23
C ASN A 631 -12.48 6.15 16.16
N ALA A 632 -12.86 5.34 17.14
CA ALA A 632 -11.97 4.44 17.87
C ALA A 632 -12.01 3.04 17.24
N ALA A 633 -10.96 2.25 17.46
CA ALA A 633 -10.93 0.85 17.07
C ALA A 633 -10.39 -0.03 18.21
N TYR A 634 -10.96 -1.22 18.42
CA TYR A 634 -10.39 -2.21 19.34
C TYR A 634 -10.59 -3.64 18.85
N VAL A 635 -9.72 -4.54 19.29
CA VAL A 635 -9.76 -5.98 18.98
C VAL A 635 -10.35 -6.74 20.16
N ASP A 636 -11.40 -7.52 19.92
CA ASP A 636 -12.00 -8.36 20.96
C ASP A 636 -11.31 -9.72 21.11
N GLY A 637 -11.79 -10.56 22.04
CA GLY A 637 -11.24 -11.89 22.28
C GLY A 637 -11.50 -12.92 21.16
N LYS A 638 -12.21 -12.54 20.10
CA LYS A 638 -12.42 -13.35 18.88
C LYS A 638 -11.60 -12.82 17.70
N GLU A 639 -10.68 -11.89 17.95
CA GLU A 639 -9.87 -11.20 16.93
C GLU A 639 -10.72 -10.39 15.94
N GLN A 640 -11.92 -9.96 16.34
CA GLN A 640 -12.74 -9.05 15.56
C GLN A 640 -12.37 -7.61 15.90
N VAL A 641 -12.35 -6.73 14.89
CA VAL A 641 -12.07 -5.30 15.12
C VAL A 641 -13.36 -4.52 15.16
N HIS A 642 -13.63 -3.86 16.28
CA HIS A 642 -14.81 -3.02 16.49
C HIS A 642 -14.46 -1.57 16.15
N LEU A 643 -15.12 -1.00 15.15
CA LEU A 643 -15.03 0.41 14.79
C LEU A 643 -16.14 1.19 15.49
N VAL A 644 -15.74 2.01 16.46
CA VAL A 644 -16.67 2.72 17.34
C VAL A 644 -16.66 4.22 17.01
N PRO A 645 -17.76 4.79 16.50
CA PRO A 645 -17.85 6.22 16.27
C PRO A 645 -17.82 7.01 17.59
N SER A 646 -17.08 8.11 17.61
CA SER A 646 -16.97 9.02 18.76
C SER A 646 -18.29 9.74 19.05
N GLY A 647 -19.06 10.07 18.00
CA GLY A 647 -20.27 10.90 18.07
C GLY A 647 -19.99 12.40 18.08
N VAL A 648 -18.74 12.82 17.84
CA VAL A 648 -18.30 14.22 17.96
C VAL A 648 -17.89 14.80 16.60
N PRO A 649 -18.34 16.01 16.24
CA PRO A 649 -17.85 16.72 15.06
C PRO A 649 -16.34 17.01 15.15
N GLN A 650 -15.62 16.68 14.09
CA GLN A 650 -14.18 16.90 13.97
C GLN A 650 -13.81 18.39 13.83
N GLN A 651 -12.57 18.76 14.09
CA GLN A 651 -12.04 20.10 13.83
C GLN A 651 -12.04 20.42 12.32
N PRO A 652 -12.08 21.71 11.92
CA PRO A 652 -11.89 22.12 10.54
C PRO A 652 -10.59 21.59 9.94
N LEU A 653 -10.62 21.28 8.63
CA LEU A 653 -9.45 20.84 7.88
C LEU A 653 -8.31 21.88 7.98
N ARG A 654 -7.12 21.43 8.35
CA ARG A 654 -5.92 22.26 8.46
C ARG A 654 -4.71 21.58 7.84
N LEU A 655 -3.65 22.35 7.64
CA LEU A 655 -2.33 21.82 7.34
C LEU A 655 -1.63 21.35 8.62
N LEU A 656 -0.98 20.19 8.55
CA LEU A 656 -0.11 19.68 9.61
C LEU A 656 1.33 20.23 9.50
N ALA A 657 1.73 20.67 8.31
CA ALA A 657 3.01 21.30 8.02
C ALA A 657 2.85 22.39 6.95
N PRO A 658 3.77 23.36 6.83
CA PRO A 658 3.77 24.31 5.72
C PRO A 658 3.72 23.60 4.36
N ALA A 659 2.88 24.08 3.45
CA ALA A 659 2.79 23.55 2.09
C ALA A 659 4.17 23.59 1.41
N ALA A 660 4.62 22.45 0.87
CA ALA A 660 5.80 22.41 0.03
C ALA A 660 5.42 22.93 -1.35
N LYS A 661 6.06 24.01 -1.82
CA LYS A 661 5.69 24.71 -3.06
C LYS A 661 6.84 24.64 -4.05
N ALA A 662 6.55 24.23 -5.28
CA ALA A 662 7.53 24.28 -6.36
C ALA A 662 7.85 25.74 -6.72
N SER A 663 9.13 26.03 -6.93
CA SER A 663 9.58 27.32 -7.47
C SER A 663 9.37 27.40 -8.99
N SER A 664 9.38 26.26 -9.67
CA SER A 664 9.15 26.13 -11.11
C SER A 664 8.52 24.79 -11.47
N VAL A 665 7.71 24.76 -12.51
CA VAL A 665 7.23 23.54 -13.17
C VAL A 665 7.46 23.63 -14.67
N LYS A 666 7.66 22.47 -15.32
CA LYS A 666 7.75 22.37 -16.77
C LYS A 666 6.37 22.10 -17.37
N ALA A 667 6.13 22.67 -18.54
CA ALA A 667 4.95 22.32 -19.31
C ALA A 667 5.11 20.92 -19.93
N HIS A 668 4.09 20.08 -19.75
CA HIS A 668 4.06 18.68 -20.16
C HIS A 668 2.91 18.42 -21.13
N THR A 669 3.07 17.43 -21.99
CA THR A 669 2.00 16.96 -22.88
C THR A 669 0.81 16.44 -22.06
N PHE A 670 -0.38 16.41 -22.66
CA PHE A 670 -1.60 16.01 -21.93
C PHE A 670 -1.50 14.62 -21.28
N ASP A 671 -0.85 13.66 -21.92
CA ASP A 671 -0.72 12.27 -21.43
C ASP A 671 0.46 12.06 -20.45
N ALA A 672 1.26 13.08 -20.20
CA ALA A 672 2.42 12.98 -19.31
C ALA A 672 2.03 13.28 -17.85
N ILE A 673 2.72 12.61 -16.92
CA ILE A 673 2.58 12.90 -15.49
C ILE A 673 3.10 14.34 -15.25
N PRO A 674 2.26 15.25 -14.71
CA PRO A 674 2.68 16.61 -14.48
C PRO A 674 3.71 16.71 -13.35
N ASP A 675 4.54 17.77 -13.38
CA ASP A 675 5.37 18.13 -12.24
C ASP A 675 4.49 18.47 -11.02
N THR A 676 4.95 18.11 -9.82
CA THR A 676 4.30 18.50 -8.57
C THR A 676 4.39 20.01 -8.36
N LEU A 677 3.24 20.68 -8.34
CA LEU A 677 3.10 22.11 -8.05
C LEU A 677 3.21 22.37 -6.54
N THR A 678 2.51 21.57 -5.74
CA THR A 678 2.57 21.65 -4.28
C THR A 678 2.19 20.33 -3.62
N THR A 679 2.80 20.06 -2.47
CA THR A 679 2.43 18.94 -1.59
C THR A 679 1.87 19.50 -0.28
N LEU A 680 0.67 19.04 0.08
CA LEU A 680 -0.06 19.45 1.28
C LEU A 680 -0.15 18.27 2.25
N LEU A 681 0.16 18.48 3.52
CA LEU A 681 -0.06 17.48 4.56
C LEU A 681 -1.29 17.86 5.38
N LEU A 682 -2.36 17.09 5.25
CA LEU A 682 -3.69 17.45 5.70
C LEU A 682 -4.05 16.76 7.02
N SER A 683 -4.79 17.44 7.88
CA SER A 683 -5.16 16.91 9.21
C SER A 683 -6.29 15.89 9.21
N LYS A 684 -6.99 15.71 8.09
CA LYS A 684 -8.11 14.76 7.95
C LYS A 684 -8.42 14.48 6.48
N PRO A 685 -9.18 13.41 6.16
CA PRO A 685 -9.55 13.07 4.79
C PRO A 685 -10.34 14.16 4.06
N THR A 686 -10.20 14.17 2.73
CA THR A 686 -10.82 15.16 1.83
C THR A 686 -11.63 14.48 0.74
N SER A 687 -12.69 15.12 0.27
CA SER A 687 -13.55 14.57 -0.80
C SER A 687 -13.03 14.91 -2.20
N GLY A 688 -12.21 15.96 -2.31
CA GLY A 688 -11.65 16.46 -3.56
C GLY A 688 -10.99 17.83 -3.38
N TRP A 689 -10.40 18.33 -4.45
CA TRP A 689 -9.71 19.62 -4.48
C TRP A 689 -9.78 20.27 -5.86
N ASP A 690 -9.66 21.60 -5.89
CA ASP A 690 -9.68 22.40 -7.11
C ASP A 690 -8.39 23.22 -7.25
N LEU A 691 -7.80 23.27 -8.46
CA LEU A 691 -6.69 24.18 -8.79
C LEU A 691 -7.15 25.29 -9.75
N ALA A 692 -6.81 26.54 -9.41
CA ALA A 692 -6.90 27.69 -10.28
C ALA A 692 -5.53 28.37 -10.42
N VAL A 693 -5.16 28.73 -11.66
CA VAL A 693 -3.90 29.42 -11.96
C VAL A 693 -4.16 30.75 -12.68
N ARG A 694 -3.41 31.79 -12.32
CA ARG A 694 -3.51 33.14 -12.87
C ARG A 694 -2.14 33.61 -13.33
N ASN A 695 -2.01 33.94 -14.61
CA ASN A 695 -0.79 34.56 -15.13
C ASN A 695 -0.62 35.93 -14.48
N ARG A 696 0.53 36.15 -13.85
CA ARG A 696 0.76 37.34 -13.01
C ARG A 696 0.96 38.61 -13.83
N ALA A 697 1.54 38.49 -15.03
CA ALA A 697 1.75 39.62 -15.94
C ALA A 697 0.43 40.09 -16.56
N THR A 698 -0.38 39.19 -17.09
CA THR A 698 -1.62 39.56 -17.81
C THR A 698 -2.85 39.63 -16.92
N GLY A 699 -2.80 39.05 -15.72
CA GLY A 699 -3.96 38.86 -14.84
C GLY A 699 -4.94 37.79 -15.34
N LYS A 700 -4.68 37.15 -16.50
CA LYS A 700 -5.57 36.12 -17.06
C LYS A 700 -5.58 34.89 -16.16
N VAL A 701 -6.78 34.49 -15.76
CA VAL A 701 -7.04 33.25 -15.04
C VAL A 701 -7.30 32.14 -16.06
N TYR A 702 -6.59 31.02 -15.92
CA TYR A 702 -6.76 29.84 -16.74
C TYR A 702 -7.37 28.75 -15.86
N GLY A 703 -8.70 28.59 -15.91
CA GLY A 703 -9.39 27.55 -15.16
C GLY A 703 -10.91 27.72 -15.12
N ASP A 704 -11.61 26.59 -15.29
CA ASP A 704 -12.96 26.34 -14.75
C ASP A 704 -12.89 25.39 -13.52
N ARG A 705 -11.72 25.28 -12.87
CA ARG A 705 -11.26 24.29 -11.87
C ARG A 705 -10.74 22.99 -12.51
N VAL A 706 -9.53 22.58 -12.12
CA VAL A 706 -9.05 21.19 -12.30
C VAL A 706 -9.48 20.46 -11.03
N ASP A 707 -10.41 19.52 -11.18
CA ASP A 707 -11.01 18.80 -10.06
C ASP A 707 -10.20 17.52 -9.80
N GLY A 708 -9.64 17.41 -8.62
CA GLY A 708 -8.95 16.22 -8.14
C GLY A 708 -9.82 15.37 -7.21
N THR A 709 -9.38 14.13 -7.01
CA THR A 709 -10.09 13.14 -6.19
C THR A 709 -9.78 13.30 -4.70
N ALA A 710 -10.50 12.53 -3.89
CA ALA A 710 -10.30 12.41 -2.45
C ALA A 710 -8.84 12.08 -2.09
N ALA A 711 -8.35 12.66 -1.00
CA ALA A 711 -7.04 12.38 -0.43
C ALA A 711 -7.14 12.07 1.07
N ARG A 712 -6.14 11.37 1.61
CA ARG A 712 -6.05 10.96 3.02
C ARG A 712 -4.66 11.29 3.54
N GLY A 713 -4.56 12.44 4.21
CA GLY A 713 -3.29 12.96 4.72
C GLY A 713 -2.47 13.71 3.67
N GLU A 714 -1.44 13.11 3.07
CA GLU A 714 -0.66 13.80 2.03
C GLU A 714 -1.44 13.93 0.70
N LEU A 715 -1.43 15.13 0.14
CA LEU A 715 -2.01 15.48 -1.16
C LEU A 715 -0.95 16.11 -2.07
N ASN A 716 -0.64 15.43 -3.17
CA ASN A 716 0.25 15.93 -4.22
C ASN A 716 -0.58 16.56 -5.36
N VAL A 717 -0.45 17.88 -5.54
CA VAL A 717 -1.14 18.63 -6.58
C VAL A 717 -0.18 18.86 -7.74
N GLY A 718 -0.45 18.27 -8.91
CA GLY A 718 0.33 18.46 -10.12
C GLY A 718 -0.24 19.55 -11.03
N TRP A 719 0.61 20.16 -11.87
CA TRP A 719 0.17 21.08 -12.92
C TRP A 719 0.99 20.91 -14.21
N SER A 720 0.31 20.59 -15.31
CA SER A 720 0.94 20.33 -16.62
C SER A 720 1.25 21.60 -17.42
N GLY A 721 0.80 22.77 -16.99
CA GLY A 721 0.99 24.02 -17.73
C GLY A 721 0.17 24.11 -19.02
N LEU A 722 -0.91 23.34 -19.15
CA LEU A 722 -1.83 23.37 -20.30
C LEU A 722 -3.03 24.30 -20.06
N ASP A 723 -3.57 24.88 -21.13
CA ASP A 723 -4.85 25.59 -21.09
C ASP A 723 -5.98 24.57 -21.00
N PRO A 724 -6.78 24.57 -19.92
CA PRO A 724 -7.86 23.59 -19.73
C PRO A 724 -8.98 23.72 -20.78
N LYS A 725 -9.06 24.85 -21.50
CA LYS A 725 -10.03 25.04 -22.60
C LYS A 725 -9.44 24.72 -23.97
N GLY A 726 -8.15 24.42 -24.03
CA GLY A 726 -7.44 24.08 -25.26
C GLY A 726 -7.70 22.64 -25.70
N THR A 727 -7.46 22.36 -26.98
CA THR A 727 -7.47 20.99 -27.53
C THR A 727 -6.04 20.50 -27.72
N GLY A 728 -5.75 19.28 -27.29
CA GLY A 728 -4.40 18.70 -27.38
C GLY A 728 -3.39 19.44 -26.48
N ASP A 729 -2.14 19.54 -26.93
CA ASP A 729 -1.04 20.18 -26.19
C ASP A 729 -1.07 21.71 -26.29
N ALA A 730 -2.17 22.31 -25.81
CA ALA A 730 -2.34 23.76 -25.76
C ALA A 730 -1.55 24.35 -24.57
N TYR A 731 -0.24 24.50 -24.73
CA TYR A 731 0.63 25.04 -23.67
C TYR A 731 0.33 26.49 -23.32
N LEU A 732 0.31 26.78 -22.03
CA LEU A 732 0.28 28.14 -21.50
C LEU A 732 1.61 28.85 -21.76
N PRO A 733 1.61 30.20 -21.87
CA PRO A 733 2.86 30.95 -22.06
C PRO A 733 3.83 30.79 -20.89
N ASN A 734 5.14 30.79 -21.18
CA ASN A 734 6.17 30.87 -20.14
C ASN A 734 5.95 32.07 -19.20
N GLY A 735 6.32 31.93 -17.93
CA GLY A 735 6.34 33.04 -16.98
C GLY A 735 5.81 32.71 -15.60
N SER A 736 5.52 33.74 -14.81
CA SER A 736 5.08 33.59 -13.41
C SER A 736 3.56 33.49 -13.28
N TYR A 737 3.11 32.52 -12.49
CA TYR A 737 1.71 32.25 -12.22
C TYR A 737 1.43 32.26 -10.72
N ASP A 738 0.40 32.97 -10.30
CA ASP A 738 -0.20 32.77 -8.98
C ASP A 738 -1.16 31.58 -9.06
N TRP A 739 -1.22 30.76 -8.03
CA TRP A 739 -2.09 29.61 -7.98
C TRP A 739 -2.85 29.54 -6.66
N THR A 740 -4.02 28.91 -6.70
CA THR A 740 -4.90 28.67 -5.56
C THR A 740 -5.41 27.25 -5.63
N VAL A 741 -5.12 26.47 -4.58
CA VAL A 741 -5.69 25.14 -4.34
C VAL A 741 -6.79 25.28 -3.28
N THR A 742 -7.98 24.77 -3.57
CA THR A 742 -9.10 24.72 -2.61
C THR A 742 -9.44 23.27 -2.31
N VAL A 743 -9.31 22.85 -1.06
CA VAL A 743 -9.46 21.44 -0.64
C VAL A 743 -10.71 21.28 0.21
N THR A 744 -11.58 20.34 -0.16
CA THR A 744 -12.88 20.14 0.51
C THR A 744 -12.81 19.01 1.54
N PRO A 745 -13.19 19.23 2.81
CA PRO A 745 -13.19 18.18 3.83
C PRO A 745 -14.23 17.09 3.54
N ALA A 746 -13.85 15.81 3.71
CA ALA A 746 -14.73 14.68 3.39
C ALA A 746 -15.92 14.53 4.36
N ASP A 747 -15.77 15.00 5.59
CA ASP A 747 -16.81 14.97 6.62
C ASP A 747 -17.78 16.16 6.56
N GLY A 748 -17.53 17.13 5.67
CA GLY A 748 -18.31 18.36 5.55
C GLY A 748 -18.14 19.34 6.71
N VAL A 749 -17.20 19.11 7.64
CA VAL A 749 -16.99 19.97 8.81
C VAL A 749 -15.90 21.00 8.56
N GLY A 750 -16.30 22.28 8.61
CA GLY A 750 -15.44 23.44 8.35
C GLY A 750 -15.51 23.90 6.89
N ALA A 751 -15.03 25.12 6.64
CA ALA A 751 -14.90 25.63 5.27
C ALA A 751 -13.79 24.90 4.50
N PRO A 752 -13.84 24.86 3.16
CA PRO A 752 -12.72 24.37 2.35
C PRO A 752 -11.40 25.07 2.69
N LEU A 753 -10.31 24.31 2.73
CA LEU A 753 -8.98 24.83 2.99
C LEU A 753 -8.41 25.44 1.71
N THR A 754 -8.08 26.73 1.74
CA THR A 754 -7.44 27.42 0.60
C THR A 754 -5.95 27.59 0.83
N VAL A 755 -5.13 27.10 -0.11
CA VAL A 755 -3.67 27.28 -0.12
C VAL A 755 -3.27 28.01 -1.39
N THR A 756 -2.44 29.03 -1.26
CA THR A 756 -1.98 29.86 -2.39
C THR A 756 -0.47 29.84 -2.53
N GLY A 757 0.02 30.12 -3.74
CA GLY A 757 1.43 30.29 -4.00
C GLY A 757 1.69 30.91 -5.37
N THR A 758 2.96 31.01 -5.71
CA THR A 758 3.44 31.47 -7.02
C THR A 758 4.41 30.43 -7.56
N VAL A 759 4.37 30.19 -8.87
CA VAL A 759 5.26 29.25 -9.57
C VAL A 759 5.70 29.84 -10.91
N LYS A 760 6.90 29.46 -11.37
CA LYS A 760 7.35 29.74 -12.73
C LYS A 760 7.00 28.57 -13.66
N LEU A 761 6.24 28.81 -14.72
CA LEU A 761 6.06 27.86 -15.81
C LEU A 761 7.18 28.05 -16.84
N VAL A 762 7.89 26.98 -17.16
CA VAL A 762 8.92 26.93 -18.21
C VAL A 762 8.57 25.89 -19.26
N LYS A 763 9.18 25.98 -20.46
CA LYS A 763 8.90 25.09 -21.60
C LYS A 763 7.44 25.08 -22.07
N GLY A 764 6.66 26.08 -21.68
CA GLY A 764 5.36 26.38 -22.26
C GLY A 764 5.49 27.05 -23.63
N THR A 765 4.44 27.76 -24.05
CA THR A 765 4.50 28.57 -25.28
C THR A 765 5.51 29.70 -25.13
N ALA A 766 6.39 29.87 -26.12
CA ALA A 766 7.38 30.94 -26.13
C ALA A 766 6.71 32.32 -26.01
N VAL A 767 7.06 33.06 -24.95
CA VAL A 767 6.67 34.47 -24.84
C VAL A 767 7.58 35.29 -25.74
N ARG A 768 7.01 36.26 -26.44
CA ARG A 768 7.75 36.95 -27.47
C ARG A 768 8.90 37.78 -26.90
N ARG A 769 10.06 37.69 -27.54
CA ARG A 769 11.33 38.31 -27.11
C ARG A 769 11.95 37.69 -25.85
N ASP A 770 11.33 36.69 -25.21
CA ASP A 770 11.90 35.88 -24.13
C ASP A 770 12.83 34.81 -24.71
N HIS A 771 14.06 35.21 -25.03
CA HIS A 771 15.11 34.31 -25.50
C HIS A 771 15.83 33.61 -24.35
N VAL A 772 15.82 34.18 -23.14
CA VAL A 772 16.63 33.68 -22.04
C VAL A 772 15.86 33.57 -20.74
N GLY A 773 15.73 32.33 -20.27
CA GLY A 773 15.24 32.03 -18.93
C GLY A 773 13.84 31.47 -18.91
N ASP A 774 13.09 31.54 -20.02
CA ASP A 774 11.69 31.11 -20.09
C ASP A 774 10.86 31.79 -18.97
N ASP A 775 11.12 33.07 -18.71
CA ASP A 775 10.54 33.82 -17.58
C ASP A 775 9.38 34.74 -17.96
N GLY A 776 9.05 34.79 -19.25
CA GLY A 776 7.99 35.62 -19.80
C GLY A 776 8.39 37.08 -19.98
N PHE A 777 9.64 37.46 -19.70
CA PHE A 777 10.14 38.81 -19.93
C PHE A 777 10.95 38.89 -21.21
N GLY A 778 10.90 40.04 -21.85
CA GLY A 778 11.61 40.27 -23.10
C GLY A 778 13.09 40.63 -22.93
N GLU A 779 13.92 40.22 -23.89
CA GLU A 779 15.31 40.62 -24.01
C GLU A 779 15.52 41.74 -25.04
N LEU A 780 16.55 42.55 -24.77
CA LEU A 780 17.14 43.42 -25.78
C LEU A 780 18.37 42.76 -26.42
N LEU A 781 18.38 42.61 -27.74
CA LEU A 781 19.55 42.09 -28.45
C LEU A 781 20.47 43.23 -28.87
N THR A 782 21.76 43.12 -28.54
CA THR A 782 22.76 44.15 -28.85
C THR A 782 23.92 43.59 -29.67
N LEU A 783 24.46 44.39 -30.59
CA LEU A 783 25.67 44.09 -31.36
C LEU A 783 26.77 45.10 -31.02
N ASN A 784 27.87 44.64 -30.44
CA ASN A 784 29.01 45.52 -30.11
C ASN A 784 29.99 45.69 -31.28
N SER A 785 30.99 46.57 -31.12
CA SER A 785 32.02 46.82 -32.13
C SER A 785 32.96 45.65 -32.40
N SER A 786 33.01 44.65 -31.51
CA SER A 786 33.83 43.45 -31.63
C SER A 786 33.08 42.27 -32.25
N GLY A 787 31.82 42.48 -32.68
CA GLY A 787 31.03 41.41 -33.29
C GLY A 787 30.38 40.44 -32.30
N ALA A 788 30.15 40.87 -31.05
CA ALA A 788 29.38 40.10 -30.10
C ALA A 788 27.90 40.45 -30.17
N LEU A 789 27.05 39.43 -30.35
CA LEU A 789 25.62 39.51 -30.13
C LEU A 789 25.32 39.10 -28.69
N THR A 790 24.62 39.98 -27.96
CA THR A 790 24.31 39.80 -26.55
C THR A 790 22.83 40.01 -26.30
N PHE A 791 22.15 38.99 -25.75
CA PHE A 791 20.85 39.13 -25.11
C PHE A 791 21.05 39.79 -23.74
N GLN A 792 20.56 41.01 -23.61
CA GLN A 792 20.52 41.76 -22.35
C GLN A 792 19.24 41.33 -21.62
N GLN A 793 19.38 40.53 -20.58
CA GLN A 793 18.27 39.91 -19.84
C GLN A 793 17.58 40.95 -18.97
N SER A 794 16.26 41.01 -19.08
CA SER A 794 15.43 41.82 -18.20
C SER A 794 15.37 41.20 -16.80
N ASN A 795 15.06 42.02 -15.79
CA ASN A 795 14.70 41.55 -14.46
C ASN A 795 13.20 41.63 -14.17
N GLY A 796 12.38 41.90 -15.19
CA GLY A 796 10.94 42.14 -15.04
C GLY A 796 10.60 43.40 -14.25
N LYS A 797 11.56 44.30 -14.00
CA LYS A 797 11.36 45.60 -13.34
C LYS A 797 11.70 46.77 -14.27
N GLY A 798 11.86 46.46 -15.56
CA GLY A 798 12.14 47.39 -16.65
C GLY A 798 13.59 47.86 -16.71
N THR A 799 14.52 47.00 -16.29
CA THR A 799 15.98 47.21 -16.45
C THR A 799 16.65 45.90 -16.85
N PHE A 800 17.87 45.97 -17.38
CA PHE A 800 18.64 44.79 -17.77
C PHE A 800 19.74 44.49 -16.75
N SER A 801 19.79 43.27 -16.22
CA SER A 801 20.76 42.88 -15.18
C SER A 801 21.60 41.65 -15.52
N GLY A 802 21.22 40.87 -16.54
CA GLY A 802 21.96 39.69 -17.00
C GLY A 802 22.39 39.80 -18.47
N LYS A 803 23.33 38.94 -18.89
CA LYS A 803 23.85 38.89 -20.26
C LYS A 803 24.11 37.46 -20.70
N VAL A 804 23.62 37.09 -21.87
CA VAL A 804 24.05 35.89 -22.60
C VAL A 804 24.62 36.34 -23.94
N SER A 805 25.89 36.03 -24.18
CA SER A 805 26.68 36.67 -25.26
C SER A 805 27.53 35.66 -26.03
N ALA A 806 27.65 35.86 -27.33
CA ALA A 806 28.62 35.17 -28.17
C ALA A 806 29.23 36.11 -29.22
N SER A 807 30.53 35.93 -29.45
CA SER A 807 31.33 36.70 -30.42
C SER A 807 31.43 36.01 -31.78
N GLY A 808 32.01 36.69 -32.77
CA GLY A 808 32.34 36.13 -34.09
C GLY A 808 31.43 36.59 -35.23
N TRP A 809 30.47 37.47 -34.95
CA TRP A 809 29.63 38.06 -36.00
C TRP A 809 30.33 39.25 -36.68
N PRO A 810 30.22 39.41 -38.01
CA PRO A 810 30.56 40.67 -38.65
C PRO A 810 29.70 41.81 -38.09
N THR A 811 30.28 42.98 -37.85
CA THR A 811 29.54 44.15 -37.32
C THR A 811 28.51 44.73 -38.31
N SER A 812 28.50 44.23 -39.55
CA SER A 812 27.57 44.61 -40.63
C SER A 812 26.28 43.79 -40.66
N VAL A 813 26.14 42.77 -39.82
CA VAL A 813 24.91 41.98 -39.78
C VAL A 813 23.74 42.79 -39.23
N LYS A 814 22.53 42.46 -39.69
CA LYS A 814 21.29 43.01 -39.12
C LYS A 814 20.49 41.88 -38.50
N ALA A 815 20.34 41.90 -37.18
CA ALA A 815 19.53 40.94 -36.45
C ALA A 815 18.08 41.42 -36.32
N VAL A 816 17.14 40.49 -36.23
CA VAL A 816 15.73 40.73 -35.93
C VAL A 816 15.28 39.61 -34.99
N PRO A 817 15.17 39.87 -33.68
CA PRO A 817 14.53 38.92 -32.79
C PRO A 817 13.08 38.73 -33.25
N PHE A 818 12.70 37.50 -33.54
CA PHE A 818 11.56 37.21 -34.41
C PHE A 818 10.35 36.68 -33.63
N GLY A 819 10.59 35.65 -32.82
CA GLY A 819 9.57 34.78 -32.25
C GLY A 819 9.89 33.32 -32.57
N ASP A 820 9.16 32.37 -32.00
CA ASP A 820 9.27 30.96 -32.38
C ASP A 820 8.62 30.73 -33.74
N LEU A 821 9.42 30.68 -34.81
CA LEU A 821 8.97 30.28 -36.14
C LEU A 821 9.29 28.80 -36.40
N SER A 822 10.29 28.25 -35.71
CA SER A 822 10.76 26.88 -35.89
C SER A 822 9.85 25.82 -35.27
N GLY A 823 8.99 26.21 -34.33
CA GLY A 823 8.08 25.36 -33.58
C GLY A 823 8.74 24.61 -32.42
N ASP A 824 9.94 25.03 -32.00
CA ASP A 824 10.70 24.38 -30.93
C ASP A 824 10.38 24.94 -29.52
N ARG A 825 9.40 25.85 -29.43
CA ARG A 825 9.00 26.61 -28.24
C ARG A 825 10.10 27.52 -27.69
N CYS A 826 11.08 27.88 -28.51
CA CYS A 826 12.12 28.85 -28.21
C CYS A 826 12.08 29.99 -29.23
N ASN A 827 12.35 31.22 -28.80
CA ASN A 827 12.36 32.34 -29.74
C ASN A 827 13.56 32.28 -30.71
N ASP A 828 13.28 32.44 -32.00
CA ASP A 828 14.29 32.49 -33.06
C ASP A 828 14.76 33.93 -33.37
N VAL A 829 15.92 34.03 -34.03
CA VAL A 829 16.47 35.31 -34.51
C VAL A 829 16.76 35.26 -36.00
N LEU A 830 16.20 36.21 -36.76
CA LEU A 830 16.62 36.41 -38.14
C LEU A 830 17.91 37.20 -38.20
N VAL A 831 18.85 36.81 -39.06
CA VAL A 831 20.07 37.58 -39.32
C VAL A 831 20.26 37.77 -40.82
N ARG A 832 20.32 39.03 -41.25
CA ARG A 832 20.71 39.42 -42.60
C ARG A 832 22.22 39.64 -42.64
N LEU A 833 22.89 38.92 -43.53
CA LEU A 833 24.32 39.05 -43.79
C LEU A 833 24.62 40.14 -44.84
N SER A 834 25.86 40.63 -44.89
CA SER A 834 26.31 41.59 -45.90
C SER A 834 26.22 41.05 -47.32
N SER A 835 26.27 39.73 -47.51
CA SER A 835 26.04 39.06 -48.80
C SER A 835 24.60 39.23 -49.32
N GLY A 836 23.67 39.68 -48.48
CA GLY A 836 22.25 39.76 -48.80
C GLY A 836 21.49 38.47 -48.55
N ALA A 837 22.12 37.46 -47.93
CA ALA A 837 21.42 36.30 -47.42
C ALA A 837 20.62 36.64 -46.15
N LEU A 838 19.47 35.99 -45.97
CA LEU A 838 18.67 36.02 -44.74
C LEU A 838 18.53 34.60 -44.18
N ARG A 839 18.76 34.45 -42.88
CA ARG A 839 18.72 33.17 -42.17
C ARG A 839 17.92 33.29 -40.87
N LEU A 840 17.15 32.25 -40.54
CA LEU A 840 16.48 32.06 -39.26
C LEU A 840 17.37 31.19 -38.36
N TYR A 841 17.99 31.79 -37.36
CA TYR A 841 18.84 31.11 -36.40
C TYR A 841 18.02 30.61 -35.21
N LYS A 842 18.27 29.36 -34.81
CA LYS A 842 17.57 28.62 -33.75
C LYS A 842 18.54 28.39 -32.59
N PRO A 843 18.74 29.37 -31.70
CA PRO A 843 19.71 29.25 -30.61
C PRO A 843 19.31 28.14 -29.62
N GLY A 844 18.02 27.84 -29.47
CA GLY A 844 17.48 27.13 -28.33
C GLY A 844 17.31 28.07 -27.13
N CYS A 845 16.40 27.72 -26.23
CA CYS A 845 16.03 28.55 -25.08
C CYS A 845 17.24 28.78 -24.15
N GLY A 846 17.57 30.04 -23.86
CA GLY A 846 18.67 30.42 -22.97
C GLY A 846 20.07 30.38 -23.58
N ALA A 847 20.21 29.98 -24.84
CA ALA A 847 21.51 29.85 -25.49
C ALA A 847 21.98 31.16 -26.16
N ALA A 848 23.30 31.34 -26.24
CA ALA A 848 23.89 32.45 -26.96
C ALA A 848 23.78 32.29 -28.48
N LEU A 849 23.53 33.40 -29.18
CA LEU A 849 23.45 33.44 -30.64
C LEU A 849 24.85 33.55 -31.26
N LYS A 850 25.38 32.46 -31.81
CA LYS A 850 26.70 32.39 -32.46
C LYS A 850 26.57 32.19 -33.98
N PRO A 851 27.59 32.53 -34.79
CA PRO A 851 27.54 32.31 -36.24
C PRO A 851 27.28 30.86 -36.66
N SER A 852 27.70 29.91 -35.82
CA SER A 852 27.49 28.46 -36.00
C SER A 852 26.19 27.92 -35.38
N THR A 853 25.33 28.78 -34.82
CA THR A 853 24.00 28.37 -34.36
C THR A 853 23.23 27.76 -35.55
N PRO A 854 22.53 26.62 -35.36
CA PRO A 854 21.72 26.01 -36.43
C PRO A 854 20.76 27.03 -37.04
N TYR A 855 20.58 26.99 -38.36
CA TYR A 855 19.71 27.95 -39.04
C TYR A 855 18.98 27.35 -40.24
N THR A 856 17.82 27.93 -40.54
CA THR A 856 17.11 27.75 -41.82
C THR A 856 17.47 28.90 -42.75
N SER A 857 17.90 28.59 -43.99
CA SER A 857 18.08 29.62 -45.02
C SER A 857 16.73 30.11 -45.53
N LEU A 858 16.47 31.42 -45.47
CA LEU A 858 15.25 32.07 -45.96
C LEU A 858 15.46 32.80 -47.30
N GLY A 859 16.71 32.90 -47.73
CA GLY A 859 17.12 33.42 -49.02
C GLY A 859 18.63 33.56 -49.07
N THR A 860 19.24 33.19 -50.20
CA THR A 860 20.69 33.20 -50.37
C THR A 860 21.25 34.56 -50.79
N SER A 861 20.40 35.46 -51.31
CA SER A 861 20.77 36.81 -51.74
C SER A 861 19.54 37.72 -51.79
N GLY A 862 19.72 38.99 -52.18
CA GLY A 862 18.64 39.93 -52.48
C GLY A 862 18.02 40.65 -51.28
N TRP A 863 18.31 40.28 -50.04
CA TRP A 863 17.75 40.94 -48.85
C TRP A 863 18.42 42.29 -48.52
N ASN A 864 19.54 42.63 -49.17
CA ASN A 864 20.16 43.96 -49.06
C ASN A 864 19.31 45.07 -49.67
N GLN A 865 18.31 44.74 -50.48
CA GLN A 865 17.35 45.72 -51.01
C GLN A 865 16.45 46.34 -49.93
N TYR A 866 16.46 45.80 -48.71
CA TYR A 866 15.60 46.23 -47.61
C TYR A 866 16.39 46.98 -46.54
N ASP A 867 16.01 48.23 -46.24
CA ASP A 867 16.62 49.04 -45.18
C ASP A 867 15.96 48.79 -43.82
N VAL A 868 14.68 48.43 -43.80
CA VAL A 868 13.95 47.99 -42.60
C VAL A 868 13.66 46.50 -42.71
N LEU A 869 14.00 45.79 -41.62
CA LEU A 869 13.55 44.43 -41.32
C LEU A 869 13.13 44.46 -39.85
N THR A 870 11.87 44.17 -39.55
CA THR A 870 11.34 44.20 -38.19
C THR A 870 10.18 43.23 -38.05
N ALA A 871 10.06 42.64 -36.86
CA ALA A 871 8.97 41.73 -36.54
C ALA A 871 8.00 42.46 -35.59
N PRO A 872 6.76 42.77 -36.01
CA PRO A 872 5.72 43.32 -35.13
C PRO A 872 5.02 42.26 -34.29
N GLY A 873 5.04 40.97 -34.70
CA GLY A 873 4.38 39.86 -34.02
C GLY A 873 3.70 38.97 -35.02
N ASP A 874 2.70 38.24 -34.54
CA ASP A 874 1.73 37.59 -35.40
C ASP A 874 0.73 38.65 -35.89
N VAL A 875 0.82 39.05 -37.15
CA VAL A 875 -0.10 40.02 -37.78
C VAL A 875 -1.27 39.28 -38.45
N THR A 876 -1.15 37.97 -38.62
CA THR A 876 -2.11 37.09 -39.29
C THR A 876 -3.01 36.29 -38.35
N LYS A 877 -2.76 36.37 -37.04
CA LYS A 877 -3.46 35.63 -35.99
C LYS A 877 -3.44 34.11 -36.20
N ASP A 878 -2.35 33.60 -36.76
CA ASP A 878 -2.15 32.17 -37.07
C ASP A 878 -1.19 31.46 -36.09
N GLY A 879 -0.79 32.17 -35.03
CA GLY A 879 0.09 31.71 -33.97
C GLY A 879 1.58 31.85 -34.27
N ARG A 880 1.97 32.42 -35.42
CA ARG A 880 3.38 32.50 -35.85
C ARG A 880 3.83 33.95 -36.02
N PRO A 881 5.12 34.26 -35.77
CA PRO A 881 5.65 35.60 -35.99
C PRO A 881 5.81 35.92 -37.49
N ASP A 882 5.57 37.19 -37.84
CA ASP A 882 5.68 37.72 -39.19
C ASP A 882 6.82 38.74 -39.35
N LEU A 883 7.33 38.87 -40.58
CA LEU A 883 8.35 39.85 -40.95
C LEU A 883 7.78 41.00 -41.78
N ILE A 884 8.08 42.23 -41.39
CA ILE A 884 7.86 43.44 -42.17
C ILE A 884 9.18 43.92 -42.76
N ALA A 885 9.20 44.15 -44.08
CA ALA A 885 10.37 44.62 -44.80
C ALA A 885 10.05 45.87 -45.63
N ARG A 886 10.90 46.89 -45.58
CA ARG A 886 10.78 48.09 -46.42
C ARG A 886 11.90 48.13 -47.44
N ASN A 887 11.55 48.24 -48.72
CA ASN A 887 12.51 48.36 -49.80
C ASN A 887 13.15 49.75 -49.78
N THR A 888 14.48 49.80 -49.79
CA THR A 888 15.26 51.05 -49.67
C THR A 888 15.01 52.00 -50.85
N SER A 889 14.97 51.48 -52.07
CA SER A 889 14.92 52.30 -53.28
C SER A 889 13.52 52.77 -53.64
N THR A 890 12.47 52.01 -53.31
CA THR A 890 11.07 52.36 -53.62
C THR A 890 10.29 52.86 -52.40
N GLY A 891 10.72 52.50 -51.19
CA GLY A 891 9.94 52.71 -49.97
C GLY A 891 8.72 51.79 -49.86
N ALA A 892 8.53 50.82 -50.77
CA ALA A 892 7.44 49.87 -50.66
C ALA A 892 7.63 48.96 -49.43
N VAL A 893 6.55 48.70 -48.71
CA VAL A 893 6.53 47.88 -47.49
C VAL A 893 5.84 46.56 -47.79
N TYR A 894 6.43 45.47 -47.35
CA TYR A 894 5.95 44.11 -47.58
C TYR A 894 5.80 43.35 -46.27
N LEU A 895 4.76 42.52 -46.20
CA LEU A 895 4.59 41.44 -45.25
C LEU A 895 5.17 40.15 -45.81
N TYR A 896 5.91 39.44 -44.99
CA TYR A 896 6.34 38.06 -45.18
C TYR A 896 5.75 37.25 -44.02
N LYS A 897 4.79 36.39 -44.31
CA LYS A 897 4.10 35.60 -43.28
C LYS A 897 4.99 34.47 -42.77
N GLY A 898 4.95 34.19 -41.47
CA GLY A 898 5.52 32.97 -40.92
C GLY A 898 4.75 31.73 -41.40
N THR A 899 5.45 30.66 -41.80
CA THR A 899 4.81 29.40 -42.21
C THR A 899 5.09 28.29 -41.21
N SER A 900 4.18 27.32 -41.11
CA SER A 900 4.33 26.14 -40.23
C SER A 900 5.56 25.28 -40.53
N SER A 901 6.15 25.42 -41.73
CA SER A 901 7.41 24.78 -42.12
C SER A 901 8.68 25.50 -41.64
N GLY A 902 8.54 26.53 -40.79
CA GLY A 902 9.68 27.31 -40.29
C GLY A 902 10.32 28.22 -41.35
N LYS A 903 9.51 28.75 -42.28
CA LYS A 903 9.94 29.62 -43.38
C LYS A 903 9.08 30.89 -43.44
N LEU A 904 9.42 31.78 -44.40
CA LEU A 904 8.63 32.95 -44.74
C LEU A 904 7.88 32.72 -46.07
N SER A 905 6.65 33.21 -46.16
CA SER A 905 5.85 33.19 -47.39
C SER A 905 6.45 34.07 -48.48
N ALA A 906 5.89 33.98 -49.69
CA ALA A 906 6.07 35.05 -50.69
C ALA A 906 5.59 36.40 -50.13
N ARG A 907 6.27 37.48 -50.51
CA ARG A 907 6.00 38.83 -49.99
C ARG A 907 4.65 39.36 -50.49
N VAL A 908 3.87 39.96 -49.59
CA VAL A 908 2.64 40.70 -49.92
C VAL A 908 2.89 42.18 -49.73
N LYS A 909 2.61 43.00 -50.75
CA LYS A 909 2.78 44.45 -50.65
C LYS A 909 1.68 45.04 -49.76
N LEU A 910 2.09 45.81 -48.74
CA LEU A 910 1.18 46.52 -47.83
C LEU A 910 1.02 47.98 -48.21
N TYR A 911 2.13 48.66 -48.52
CA TYR A 911 2.15 50.09 -48.77
C TYR A 911 3.17 50.49 -49.82
N ASP A 912 2.91 51.62 -50.47
CA ASP A 912 3.83 52.28 -51.40
C ASP A 912 4.52 53.49 -50.73
N ASN A 913 5.76 53.76 -51.13
CA ASN A 913 6.50 55.00 -50.85
C ASN A 913 6.57 55.46 -49.38
N TRP A 914 6.87 54.56 -48.44
CA TRP A 914 7.12 54.90 -47.03
C TRP A 914 8.52 55.53 -46.79
N LYS A 915 9.08 56.25 -47.76
CA LYS A 915 10.33 57.03 -47.62
C LYS A 915 10.15 58.28 -46.75
N THR A 916 8.91 58.70 -46.52
CA THR A 916 8.54 59.82 -45.64
C THR A 916 8.70 59.46 -44.17
N TYR A 917 8.70 58.17 -43.83
CA TYR A 917 9.04 57.66 -42.51
C TYR A 917 10.54 57.40 -42.40
N LYS A 918 11.18 57.96 -41.37
CA LYS A 918 12.60 57.69 -41.10
C LYS A 918 12.80 56.44 -40.24
N LYS A 919 11.78 55.98 -39.52
CA LYS A 919 11.80 54.73 -38.76
C LYS A 919 10.47 53.99 -38.90
N VAL A 920 10.55 52.67 -38.99
CA VAL A 920 9.41 51.75 -38.95
C VAL A 920 9.82 50.64 -37.98
N VAL A 921 9.02 50.42 -36.95
CA VAL A 921 9.34 49.56 -35.80
C VAL A 921 8.19 48.59 -35.59
N GLY A 922 8.51 47.29 -35.55
CA GLY A 922 7.64 46.28 -34.97
C GLY A 922 7.65 46.44 -33.46
N ALA A 923 6.55 46.95 -32.92
CA ALA A 923 6.48 47.37 -31.53
C ALA A 923 6.09 46.24 -30.58
N GLY A 924 5.54 45.14 -31.11
CA GLY A 924 4.84 44.14 -30.32
C GLY A 924 3.33 44.38 -30.36
N ASP A 925 2.60 43.66 -29.52
CA ASP A 925 1.18 43.89 -29.27
C ASP A 925 1.03 45.05 -28.26
N LEU A 926 0.56 46.21 -28.73
CA LEU A 926 0.48 47.41 -27.89
C LEU A 926 -0.89 47.58 -27.21
N ASN A 927 -1.90 46.81 -27.60
CA ASN A 927 -3.27 46.88 -27.08
C ASN A 927 -3.78 45.58 -26.42
N GLY A 928 -2.94 44.55 -26.34
CA GLY A 928 -3.24 43.28 -25.66
C GLY A 928 -4.22 42.38 -26.41
N ASP A 929 -4.40 42.55 -27.73
CA ASP A 929 -5.33 41.74 -28.52
C ASP A 929 -4.71 40.47 -29.13
N GLY A 930 -3.41 40.26 -28.88
CA GLY A 930 -2.60 39.15 -29.38
C GLY A 930 -2.06 39.35 -30.78
N ILE A 931 -2.25 40.53 -31.40
CA ILE A 931 -1.84 40.83 -32.78
C ILE A 931 -0.69 41.83 -32.76
N GLY A 932 0.30 41.63 -33.63
CA GLY A 932 1.46 42.51 -33.71
C GLY A 932 1.17 43.89 -34.33
N ASP A 933 1.69 44.95 -33.72
CA ASP A 933 1.52 46.34 -34.16
C ASP A 933 2.79 47.00 -34.71
N LEU A 934 2.59 48.04 -35.50
CA LEU A 934 3.66 48.87 -36.05
C LEU A 934 3.63 50.31 -35.51
N LEU A 935 4.83 50.85 -35.34
CA LEU A 935 5.07 52.27 -35.16
C LEU A 935 5.88 52.82 -36.33
N ALA A 936 5.50 54.00 -36.82
CA ALA A 936 6.22 54.70 -37.88
C ALA A 936 6.47 56.16 -37.47
N GLN A 937 7.73 56.59 -37.54
CA GLN A 937 8.14 57.95 -37.19
C GLN A 937 8.47 58.74 -38.47
N ASP A 938 7.78 59.85 -38.68
CA ASP A 938 8.05 60.71 -39.83
C ASP A 938 9.30 61.59 -39.63
N LYS A 939 9.72 62.28 -40.70
CA LYS A 939 10.90 63.16 -40.66
C LYS A 939 10.74 64.33 -39.67
N SER A 940 9.50 64.75 -39.40
CA SER A 940 9.13 65.79 -38.43
C SER A 940 8.96 65.26 -36.99
N ASN A 941 9.40 64.03 -36.71
CA ASN A 941 9.30 63.38 -35.41
C ASN A 941 7.86 63.12 -34.91
N ASN A 942 6.85 63.15 -35.78
CA ASN A 942 5.55 62.63 -35.38
C ASN A 942 5.61 61.09 -35.37
N LEU A 943 5.12 60.49 -34.29
CA LEU A 943 5.01 59.03 -34.17
C LEU A 943 3.56 58.63 -34.48
N TYR A 944 3.42 57.66 -35.38
CA TYR A 944 2.13 57.08 -35.76
C TYR A 944 2.10 55.60 -35.40
N ARG A 945 0.96 55.14 -34.91
CA ARG A 945 0.64 53.74 -34.66
C ARG A 945 -0.24 53.17 -35.75
N TYR A 946 0.00 51.91 -36.07
CA TYR A 946 -0.79 51.09 -36.98
C TYR A 946 -1.13 49.79 -36.24
N TYR A 947 -2.40 49.63 -35.88
CA TYR A 947 -2.86 48.38 -35.26
C TYR A 947 -2.93 47.25 -36.28
N GLY A 948 -2.49 46.06 -35.91
CA GLY A 948 -2.74 44.86 -36.70
C GLY A 948 -4.24 44.55 -36.80
N LYS A 949 -4.65 43.85 -37.86
CA LYS A 949 -6.04 43.39 -38.05
C LYS A 949 -6.22 41.88 -37.91
N GLY A 950 -5.13 41.13 -37.72
CA GLY A 950 -5.18 39.66 -37.64
C GLY A 950 -5.41 38.98 -38.99
N ASN A 951 -5.25 39.68 -40.10
CA ASN A 951 -5.35 39.13 -41.45
C ASN A 951 -4.12 39.47 -42.32
N GLY A 952 -3.02 39.88 -41.67
CA GLY A 952 -1.81 40.33 -42.34
C GLY A 952 -1.89 41.77 -42.87
N THR A 953 -2.85 42.57 -42.42
CA THR A 953 -2.92 44.02 -42.75
C THR A 953 -3.04 44.85 -41.48
N PHE A 954 -2.95 46.18 -41.63
CA PHE A 954 -3.04 47.12 -40.52
C PHE A 954 -4.18 48.13 -40.70
N SER A 955 -4.64 48.68 -39.58
CA SER A 955 -5.60 49.78 -39.52
C SER A 955 -5.00 51.10 -40.00
N ALA A 956 -5.88 52.08 -40.26
CA ALA A 956 -5.43 53.44 -40.58
C ALA A 956 -4.57 53.99 -39.44
N ARG A 957 -3.55 54.77 -39.80
CA ARG A 957 -2.57 55.29 -38.84
C ARG A 957 -3.21 56.26 -37.86
N VAL A 958 -2.82 56.17 -36.60
CA VAL A 958 -3.19 57.14 -35.55
C VAL A 958 -1.92 57.86 -35.09
N LYS A 959 -1.92 59.20 -35.08
CA LYS A 959 -0.80 59.96 -34.51
C LYS A 959 -0.85 59.82 -32.99
N VAL A 960 0.18 59.25 -32.40
CA VAL A 960 0.28 59.03 -30.95
C VAL A 960 1.11 60.12 -30.26
N PHE A 961 2.11 60.67 -30.94
CA PHE A 961 2.90 61.79 -30.40
C PHE A 961 3.37 62.76 -31.48
N THR A 962 3.54 64.02 -31.09
CA THR A 962 4.18 65.08 -31.89
C THR A 962 5.59 65.33 -31.34
N ASN A 963 6.55 65.57 -32.23
CA ASN A 963 7.96 65.81 -31.89
C ASN A 963 8.58 64.78 -30.92
N TRP A 964 8.18 63.51 -31.05
CA TRP A 964 8.62 62.47 -30.14
C TRP A 964 10.02 61.98 -30.50
N GLY A 965 10.90 61.87 -29.51
CA GLY A 965 12.15 61.13 -29.67
C GLY A 965 13.08 61.64 -30.77
N GLY A 966 13.12 62.96 -31.00
CA GLY A 966 13.96 63.57 -32.05
C GLY A 966 15.46 63.28 -31.90
N SER A 967 15.93 63.05 -30.67
CA SER A 967 17.32 62.67 -30.37
C SER A 967 17.60 61.17 -30.53
N TYR A 968 16.58 60.34 -30.71
CA TYR A 968 16.76 58.89 -30.77
C TYR A 968 17.32 58.47 -32.12
N ASN A 969 18.43 57.72 -32.11
CA ASN A 969 18.97 57.08 -33.30
C ASN A 969 18.49 55.62 -33.45
N VAL A 970 18.04 54.97 -32.37
CA VAL A 970 17.47 53.61 -32.39
C VAL A 970 16.20 53.56 -31.53
N ILE A 971 15.19 52.83 -32.01
CA ILE A 971 13.94 52.50 -31.29
C ILE A 971 13.59 51.06 -31.65
N VAL A 972 13.35 50.22 -30.64
CA VAL A 972 13.00 48.80 -30.80
C VAL A 972 11.91 48.40 -29.81
N GLY A 973 11.03 47.49 -30.23
CA GLY A 973 10.14 46.78 -29.32
C GLY A 973 10.88 45.62 -28.67
N VAL A 974 10.81 45.54 -27.35
CA VAL A 974 11.56 44.54 -26.56
C VAL A 974 10.67 43.51 -25.89
N GLY A 975 9.35 43.57 -26.11
CA GLY A 975 8.40 42.77 -25.32
C GLY A 975 8.15 43.41 -23.95
N ASP A 976 7.54 42.67 -23.03
CA ASP A 976 7.35 43.14 -21.66
C ASP A 976 8.64 43.01 -20.86
N ILE A 977 9.24 44.15 -20.47
CA ILE A 977 10.40 44.14 -19.59
C ILE A 977 10.07 44.66 -18.19
N THR A 978 8.84 45.14 -17.96
CA THR A 978 8.37 45.70 -16.69
C THR A 978 7.51 44.74 -15.86
N GLY A 979 7.18 43.58 -16.43
CA GLY A 979 6.43 42.50 -15.81
C GLY A 979 4.94 42.79 -15.64
N ASP A 980 4.39 43.76 -16.38
CA ASP A 980 2.99 44.19 -16.30
C ASP A 980 2.12 43.65 -17.46
N GLY A 981 2.68 42.72 -18.25
CA GLY A 981 2.03 42.06 -19.37
C GLY A 981 1.91 42.90 -20.64
N LYS A 982 2.57 44.06 -20.70
CA LYS A 982 2.44 45.00 -21.82
C LYS A 982 3.77 45.17 -22.54
N ALA A 983 3.71 45.24 -23.87
CA ALA A 983 4.91 45.43 -24.67
C ALA A 983 5.53 46.83 -24.44
N ASP A 984 6.83 46.84 -24.14
CA ASP A 984 7.63 48.03 -23.92
C ASP A 984 8.52 48.37 -25.12
N LEU A 985 8.97 49.63 -25.15
CA LEU A 985 9.99 50.09 -26.10
C LEU A 985 11.30 50.44 -25.39
N VAL A 986 12.41 50.14 -26.05
CA VAL A 986 13.72 50.68 -25.72
C VAL A 986 14.21 51.58 -26.84
N SER A 987 14.70 52.76 -26.46
CA SER A 987 15.23 53.76 -27.37
C SER A 987 16.63 54.18 -26.96
N ARG A 988 17.49 54.49 -27.93
CA ARG A 988 18.83 55.04 -27.69
C ARG A 988 18.97 56.39 -28.36
N ASP A 989 19.56 57.36 -27.67
CA ASP A 989 19.95 58.64 -28.26
C ASP A 989 21.39 58.63 -28.84
N SER A 990 21.74 59.66 -29.60
CA SER A 990 23.08 59.78 -30.20
C SER A 990 24.22 59.88 -29.17
N GLY A 991 23.93 60.28 -27.93
CA GLY A 991 24.87 60.30 -26.81
C GLY A 991 25.05 58.95 -26.12
N GLY A 992 24.32 57.91 -26.54
CA GLY A 992 24.41 56.58 -25.95
C GLY A 992 23.59 56.41 -24.67
N ASN A 993 22.68 57.31 -24.34
CA ASN A 993 21.70 57.06 -23.27
C ASN A 993 20.59 56.15 -23.79
N VAL A 994 20.19 55.21 -22.95
CA VAL A 994 19.13 54.24 -23.24
C VAL A 994 17.92 54.57 -22.38
N TRP A 995 16.76 54.61 -23.01
CA TRP A 995 15.49 54.99 -22.42
C TRP A 995 14.49 53.86 -22.63
N ARG A 996 13.78 53.48 -21.56
CA ARG A 996 12.59 52.63 -21.62
C ARG A 996 11.35 53.52 -21.75
N ASN A 997 10.38 53.11 -22.57
CA ASN A 997 9.05 53.68 -22.59
C ASN A 997 8.07 52.56 -22.26
N ASN A 998 7.37 52.68 -21.13
CA ASN A 998 6.43 51.67 -20.67
C ASN A 998 5.21 51.63 -21.58
N GLY A 999 4.82 50.45 -22.04
CA GLY A 999 3.53 50.26 -22.70
C GLY A 999 2.38 50.55 -21.73
N ASP A 1000 1.30 51.18 -22.22
CA ASP A 1000 0.08 51.36 -21.41
C ASP A 1000 -0.95 50.24 -21.64
N GLY A 1001 -0.73 49.39 -22.64
CA GLY A 1001 -1.64 48.31 -23.06
C GLY A 1001 -2.86 48.84 -23.82
N LYS A 1002 -2.84 50.11 -24.23
CA LYS A 1002 -3.91 50.81 -24.97
C LYS A 1002 -3.37 51.45 -26.25
N GLY A 1003 -2.23 50.97 -26.73
CA GLY A 1003 -1.56 51.47 -27.92
C GLY A 1003 -0.71 52.72 -27.72
N SER A 1004 -0.34 53.09 -26.49
CA SER A 1004 0.55 54.23 -26.23
C SER A 1004 1.60 53.90 -25.17
N PHE A 1005 2.40 54.90 -24.81
CA PHE A 1005 3.48 54.76 -23.84
C PHE A 1005 3.49 55.89 -22.82
N GLY A 1006 3.95 55.57 -21.60
CA GLY A 1006 4.17 56.55 -20.55
C GLY A 1006 5.42 57.41 -20.76
N ALA A 1007 5.74 58.23 -19.76
CA ALA A 1007 6.99 58.99 -19.75
C ALA A 1007 8.20 58.06 -19.79
N ARG A 1008 9.23 58.46 -20.53
CA ARG A 1008 10.47 57.69 -20.66
C ARG A 1008 11.25 57.63 -19.35
N VAL A 1009 11.92 56.50 -19.10
CA VAL A 1009 12.84 56.31 -17.97
C VAL A 1009 14.23 56.01 -18.51
N LYS A 1010 15.27 56.71 -18.03
CA LYS A 1010 16.65 56.40 -18.41
C LYS A 1010 17.07 55.13 -17.69
N ILE A 1011 17.51 54.13 -18.45
CA ILE A 1011 17.86 52.80 -17.92
C ILE A 1011 19.33 52.43 -18.13
N ALA A 1012 20.05 53.13 -19.03
CA ALA A 1012 21.50 53.00 -19.17
C ALA A 1012 22.14 54.24 -19.82
N SER A 1013 23.47 54.31 -19.79
CA SER A 1013 24.31 55.29 -20.49
C SER A 1013 25.59 54.64 -21.02
N GLY A 1014 26.29 55.30 -21.94
CA GLY A 1014 27.55 54.79 -22.50
C GLY A 1014 27.38 53.80 -23.65
N TRP A 1015 26.18 53.69 -24.22
CA TRP A 1015 25.85 52.69 -25.25
C TRP A 1015 26.10 53.16 -26.69
N GLN A 1016 26.86 54.25 -26.88
CA GLN A 1016 27.28 54.73 -28.21
C GLN A 1016 28.21 53.75 -28.94
N GLY A 1017 28.91 52.88 -28.20
CA GLY A 1017 29.80 51.85 -28.76
C GLY A 1017 29.07 50.66 -29.41
N TYR A 1018 27.80 50.43 -29.08
CA TYR A 1018 27.00 49.38 -29.72
C TYR A 1018 26.66 49.77 -31.16
N LYS A 1019 26.93 48.88 -32.10
CA LYS A 1019 26.61 49.06 -33.53
C LYS A 1019 25.12 48.86 -33.82
N GLY A 1020 24.44 48.01 -33.03
CA GLY A 1020 23.00 47.77 -33.16
C GLY A 1020 22.33 47.42 -31.84
N LEU A 1021 21.08 47.85 -31.69
CA LEU A 1021 20.10 47.40 -30.70
C LEU A 1021 18.90 46.88 -31.51
N PHE A 1022 18.37 45.70 -31.17
CA PHE A 1022 17.37 44.95 -31.95
C PHE A 1022 16.25 44.36 -31.10
#